data_AF-A0A0C3PXI2-F1
#
_entry.id   AF-A0A0C3PXI2-F1
#
_cell.length_a   1.000
_cell.length_b   1.000
_cell.length_c   1.000
_cell.angle_alpha   90.00
_cell.angle_beta   90.00
_cell.angle_gamma   90.00
#
_symmetry.space_group_name_H-M   'P 1'
#
loop_
_entity.id
_entity.type
_entity.pdbx_description
1 polymer ?
#
loop_
_entity_poly.entity_id
_entity_poly.type
_entity_poly.pdbx_seq_one_letter_code
_entity_poly.pdbx_strand_id
1 'polypeptide(L)'
;MHPKWAKLIPLIAALSAGAEAAPNAESPLRKTVSFGPQLGHSKYTTTPAQLATFTTTSNDKQSVFKLADEYVKNVLGHPEGSWKLREDSYLDENTGVWHLYLRQVMHDGSVEVTDGDINLNVLNGKVISYGDSFYRGPAPSLKDASSTLAGDEFGGLHDLNYYCNQLSAARGKLWNAENPELAAQYEREAAAFAKAMEDPEKFEQLFKEDASSDEEPQYTPDGQVPFRRPDPASVVPLEVNEAIFDVPPWAWSAGMKSGHAERLAQLWEMTCGNTDLLDAQFYLNDGENLRELGPIAEAADAALFFILAVHPDQDKAAEIMQNIPKFRQQVTSTFTHHLHGNGSPEVELENVPATVSPVKATLAYVQTPCEAETEEGTHNGCRAKDQSSALTLVWKLVVEMQDNWYEAHVDARLPTRIMNVVDWVSDYAPHGDNKPCWPGQGSDDLAPIPKDPKDVRESLHKVWGWGVNDPQDGSRDIVKNPHDQTASPIGWHAIPSAHNPQSDYGYPLQGLKSDAADDMCYFTTTWGNNVQAQENWEGRNNWLKNYRPEGNNNLTFVYPYGAGKKHDGDKVDPKSYIDLSVAQMFYTSNMVHDLYYRYGFNEVAGNFQNYNFGKGGKENDGVTANAQDGSGYNNANFATPPDGQRGRMRMYVWDTATPFRDGDLEAGIVIHELSHGLSTRLTGGPSNSGCLGWGESGGMGEGWGDFLATVIRSTAKYSDYPMGAWAANRDKGIRNYIYSTNMTTNPSVYKTLDGGGYWGVHAIGEVWAQILFVVLQGILEKHPYGESLFPPQPNTQGIYEYPNDFYLPPLKGKTAPIPKHGNALMVQLVLDAMKLQPCRPSFFAARDAIIQADENLTGGENKCVLWAGFASRGLGPFAQIKGGTPWGGGIRKNDFSVPVKCGGTGKPNRGDGNDGDDE
;
A
#
# COMPACT_ATOMS: atom_id res chain seq x y z
N MET A 1 24.23 -55.43 38.50
CA MET A 1 24.18 -53.94 38.54
C MET A 1 23.05 -53.49 37.61
N HIS A 2 22.05 -52.69 37.93
CA HIS A 2 21.43 -52.21 39.16
C HIS A 2 20.02 -51.74 38.71
N PRO A 3 18.92 -52.03 39.44
CA PRO A 3 17.56 -51.67 39.03
C PRO A 3 17.21 -50.27 39.53
N LYS A 4 17.18 -49.25 38.65
CA LYS A 4 16.73 -47.89 38.98
C LYS A 4 16.07 -47.14 37.80
N TRP A 5 15.20 -47.79 37.02
CA TRP A 5 14.38 -47.10 36.00
C TRP A 5 12.87 -47.41 36.05
N ALA A 6 12.38 -48.06 37.11
CA ALA A 6 10.97 -48.48 37.21
C ALA A 6 10.09 -47.66 38.17
N LYS A 7 10.46 -46.43 38.54
CA LYS A 7 9.66 -45.59 39.46
C LYS A 7 9.67 -44.09 39.13
N LEU A 8 9.25 -43.73 37.92
CA LEU A 8 8.84 -42.35 37.61
C LEU A 8 7.75 -42.23 36.53
N ILE A 9 6.92 -43.27 36.42
CA ILE A 9 5.68 -43.29 35.63
C ILE A 9 4.52 -43.30 36.64
N PRO A 10 4.32 -42.23 37.43
CA PRO A 10 2.97 -41.67 37.52
C PRO A 10 2.92 -40.15 37.85
N LEU A 11 3.89 -39.33 37.42
CA LEU A 11 3.82 -37.86 37.61
C LEU A 11 3.55 -37.04 36.34
N ILE A 12 3.25 -37.69 35.21
CA ILE A 12 2.94 -37.01 33.93
C ILE A 12 1.44 -37.13 33.56
N ALA A 13 0.65 -37.91 34.30
CA ALA A 13 -0.77 -38.11 34.00
C ALA A 13 -1.74 -37.14 34.72
N ALA A 14 -1.23 -36.08 35.36
CA ALA A 14 -2.05 -35.06 36.04
C ALA A 14 -1.80 -33.62 35.53
N LEU A 15 -1.13 -33.46 34.39
CA LEU A 15 -0.96 -32.18 33.68
C LEU A 15 -1.63 -32.16 32.29
N SER A 16 -2.39 -33.21 31.95
CA SER A 16 -3.11 -33.34 30.68
C SER A 16 -4.64 -33.26 30.82
N ALA A 17 -5.14 -32.68 31.92
CA ALA A 17 -6.56 -32.41 32.12
C ALA A 17 -6.75 -31.01 32.71
N GLY A 18 -6.62 -29.99 31.85
CA GLY A 18 -6.75 -28.59 32.26
C GLY A 18 -6.30 -27.59 31.19
N ALA A 19 -6.62 -27.85 29.92
CA ALA A 19 -6.63 -26.87 28.84
C ALA A 19 -7.37 -27.50 27.65
N GLU A 20 -8.69 -27.67 27.78
CA GLU A 20 -9.53 -27.63 26.59
C GLU A 20 -9.43 -26.18 26.09
N ALA A 21 -8.44 -25.94 25.22
CA ALA A 21 -8.46 -24.79 24.34
C ALA A 21 -9.79 -24.86 23.59
N ALA A 22 -10.58 -23.79 23.70
CA ALA A 22 -11.71 -23.58 22.83
C ALA A 22 -11.25 -23.80 21.38
N PRO A 23 -12.08 -24.41 20.51
CA PRO A 23 -11.70 -24.59 19.11
C PRO A 23 -11.30 -23.22 18.56
N ASN A 24 -10.08 -23.13 18.03
CA ASN A 24 -9.62 -21.98 17.26
C ASN A 24 -10.69 -21.69 16.20
N ALA A 25 -11.49 -20.65 16.42
CA ALA A 25 -12.16 -19.98 15.34
C ALA A 25 -11.04 -19.25 14.60
N GLU A 26 -10.45 -19.91 13.61
CA GLU A 26 -9.67 -19.23 12.59
C GLU A 26 -10.64 -18.29 11.88
N SER A 27 -10.69 -17.03 12.32
CA SER A 27 -11.23 -15.96 11.50
C SER A 27 -10.41 -15.97 10.19
N PRO A 28 -11.04 -16.05 9.01
CA PRO A 28 -10.30 -16.10 7.76
C PRO A 28 -9.41 -14.86 7.65
N LEU A 29 -8.10 -15.05 7.62
CA LEU A 29 -7.12 -13.98 7.47
C LEU A 29 -7.31 -13.28 6.11
N ARG A 30 -7.14 -11.95 6.06
CA ARG A 30 -7.10 -11.19 4.80
C ARG A 30 -6.16 -11.83 3.79
N LYS A 31 -6.54 -11.83 2.52
CA LYS A 31 -5.59 -12.00 1.42
C LYS A 31 -5.15 -10.62 0.90
N THR A 32 -3.99 -10.12 1.36
CA THR A 32 -3.43 -8.85 0.87
C THR A 32 -2.64 -9.12 -0.41
N VAL A 33 -3.06 -8.53 -1.53
CA VAL A 33 -2.49 -8.80 -2.85
C VAL A 33 -2.19 -7.48 -3.56
N SER A 34 -0.91 -7.12 -3.60
CA SER A 34 -0.41 -6.00 -4.41
C SER A 34 0.82 -6.43 -5.19
N PHE A 35 0.74 -6.39 -6.52
CA PHE A 35 1.86 -6.66 -7.40
C PHE A 35 1.63 -5.97 -8.75
N GLY A 36 2.71 -5.71 -9.47
CA GLY A 36 2.63 -5.23 -10.84
C GLY A 36 3.98 -5.28 -11.53
N PRO A 37 4.08 -4.81 -12.77
CA PRO A 37 5.31 -4.87 -13.55
C PRO A 37 6.36 -3.88 -13.04
N GLN A 38 7.64 -4.27 -13.12
CA GLN A 38 8.76 -3.35 -12.91
C GLN A 38 9.21 -2.79 -14.25
N LEU A 39 9.13 -1.46 -14.37
CA LEU A 39 9.49 -0.76 -15.59
C LEU A 39 10.95 -0.33 -15.51
N GLY A 40 11.85 -1.12 -16.09
CA GLY A 40 13.29 -0.85 -16.07
C GLY A 40 13.69 0.48 -16.74
N HIS A 41 12.82 1.05 -17.59
CA HIS A 41 13.02 2.36 -18.21
C HIS A 41 12.49 3.53 -17.37
N SER A 42 11.73 3.26 -16.30
CA SER A 42 11.22 4.30 -15.41
C SER A 42 12.38 5.03 -14.72
N LYS A 43 12.31 6.36 -14.68
CA LYS A 43 13.36 7.20 -14.11
C LYS A 43 12.81 8.43 -13.41
N TYR A 44 13.56 8.94 -12.44
CA TYR A 44 13.37 10.27 -11.85
C TYR A 44 14.61 11.13 -12.09
N THR A 45 14.41 12.36 -12.55
CA THR A 45 15.48 13.31 -12.89
C THR A 45 15.29 14.61 -12.12
N THR A 46 16.27 14.98 -11.31
CA THR A 46 16.32 16.23 -10.50
C THR A 46 17.18 17.33 -11.13
N THR A 47 17.89 17.03 -12.22
CA THR A 47 18.68 18.00 -12.99
C THR A 47 18.29 17.99 -14.47
N PRO A 48 17.02 18.30 -14.79
CA PRO A 48 16.51 18.27 -16.16
C PRO A 48 17.23 19.26 -17.07
N ALA A 49 17.35 18.89 -18.35
CA ALA A 49 17.84 19.78 -19.39
C ALA A 49 16.93 21.01 -19.48
N GLN A 50 17.53 22.20 -19.45
CA GLN A 50 16.85 23.48 -19.61
C GLN A 50 17.07 23.94 -21.05
N LEU A 51 16.00 24.19 -21.80
CA LEU A 51 16.09 24.76 -23.13
C LEU A 51 15.55 26.18 -23.10
N ALA A 52 16.30 27.14 -23.65
CA ALA A 52 15.97 28.56 -23.62
C ALA A 52 14.65 28.90 -24.34
N THR A 53 14.19 28.02 -25.24
CA THR A 53 12.89 28.11 -25.91
C THR A 53 11.71 27.72 -25.02
N PHE A 54 11.95 27.03 -23.91
CA PHE A 54 10.94 26.48 -23.00
C PHE A 54 10.83 27.26 -21.69
N THR A 55 11.29 28.51 -21.64
CA THR A 55 11.06 29.36 -20.47
C THR A 55 9.87 30.27 -20.72
N THR A 56 8.78 30.04 -19.97
CA THR A 56 7.67 31.01 -19.90
C THR A 56 7.96 32.07 -18.84
N THR A 57 7.71 33.34 -19.16
CA THR A 57 7.72 34.43 -18.17
C THR A 57 6.40 34.53 -17.40
N SER A 58 5.36 33.83 -17.87
CA SER A 58 4.04 33.78 -17.24
C SER A 58 3.88 32.48 -16.44
N ASN A 59 3.40 32.60 -15.20
CA ASN A 59 3.13 31.47 -14.30
C ASN A 59 1.65 31.04 -14.32
N ASP A 60 0.88 31.49 -15.32
CA ASP A 60 -0.51 31.07 -15.48
C ASP A 60 -0.61 29.61 -15.95
N LYS A 61 -1.73 28.97 -15.61
CA LYS A 61 -2.01 27.55 -15.90
C LYS A 61 -1.79 27.19 -17.38
N GLN A 62 -2.26 28.02 -18.32
CA GLN A 62 -2.16 27.72 -19.75
C GLN A 62 -0.72 27.73 -20.25
N SER A 63 0.06 28.73 -19.82
CA SER A 63 1.47 28.84 -20.19
C SER A 63 2.31 27.69 -19.65
N VAL A 64 2.07 27.27 -18.41
CA VAL A 64 2.79 26.14 -17.78
C VAL A 64 2.39 24.80 -18.43
N PHE A 65 1.13 24.65 -18.84
CA PHE A 65 0.67 23.44 -19.51
C PHE A 65 1.27 23.32 -20.92
N LYS A 66 1.33 24.43 -21.65
CA LYS A 66 2.02 24.48 -22.95
C LYS A 66 3.49 24.12 -22.81
N LEU A 67 4.16 24.62 -21.76
CA LEU A 67 5.53 24.24 -21.43
C LEU A 67 5.65 22.72 -21.24
N ALA A 68 4.75 22.11 -20.46
CA ALA A 68 4.76 20.67 -20.23
C ALA A 68 4.61 19.88 -21.54
N ASP A 69 3.64 20.24 -22.40
CA ASP A 69 3.44 19.58 -23.70
C ASP A 69 4.70 19.69 -24.58
N GLU A 70 5.29 20.88 -24.68
CA GLU A 70 6.51 21.08 -25.45
C GLU A 70 7.72 20.32 -24.87
N TYR A 71 7.80 20.19 -23.54
CA TYR A 71 8.86 19.45 -22.87
C TYR A 71 8.75 17.95 -23.12
N VAL A 72 7.54 17.39 -22.95
CA VAL A 72 7.26 15.96 -23.19
C VAL A 72 7.52 15.60 -24.64
N LYS A 73 7.09 16.45 -25.59
CA LYS A 73 7.32 16.26 -27.02
C LYS A 73 8.80 16.34 -27.40
N ASN A 74 9.46 17.44 -27.06
CA ASN A 74 10.75 17.80 -27.65
C ASN A 74 11.95 17.35 -26.82
N VAL A 75 11.79 17.17 -25.50
CA VAL A 75 12.87 16.73 -24.59
C VAL A 75 12.75 15.26 -24.26
N LEU A 76 11.54 14.81 -23.92
CA LEU A 76 11.31 13.39 -23.59
C LEU A 76 11.05 12.53 -24.83
N GLY A 77 10.78 13.16 -25.98
CA GLY A 77 10.70 12.50 -27.29
C GLY A 77 9.41 11.69 -27.49
N HIS A 78 8.35 12.02 -26.76
CA HIS A 78 7.07 11.30 -26.90
C HIS A 78 6.21 11.87 -28.04
N PRO A 79 5.48 11.03 -28.80
CA PRO A 79 4.64 11.49 -29.92
C PRO A 79 3.50 12.40 -29.47
N GLU A 80 3.28 13.51 -30.18
CA GLU A 80 2.16 14.41 -29.90
C GLU A 80 0.81 13.66 -29.93
N GLY A 81 -0.04 13.93 -28.94
CA GLY A 81 -1.32 13.24 -28.76
C GLY A 81 -1.24 11.91 -28.00
N SER A 82 -0.04 11.45 -27.60
CA SER A 82 0.12 10.20 -26.83
C SER A 82 -0.02 10.39 -25.31
N TRP A 83 -0.48 11.54 -24.83
CA TRP A 83 -0.73 11.80 -23.41
C TRP A 83 -1.91 12.74 -23.21
N LYS A 84 -2.48 12.68 -22.01
CA LYS A 84 -3.37 13.69 -21.49
C LYS A 84 -2.82 14.24 -20.19
N LEU A 85 -2.98 15.55 -20.00
CA LEU A 85 -2.75 16.17 -18.70
C LEU A 85 -3.93 15.83 -17.79
N ARG A 86 -3.64 15.35 -16.58
CA ARG A 86 -4.65 15.03 -15.59
C ARG A 86 -5.16 16.31 -14.92
N GLU A 87 -6.45 16.32 -14.62
CA GLU A 87 -7.15 17.49 -14.05
C GLU A 87 -6.69 17.84 -12.63
N ASP A 88 -6.13 16.86 -11.92
CA ASP A 88 -5.54 17.02 -10.59
C ASP A 88 -4.10 17.56 -10.62
N SER A 89 -3.67 18.13 -11.75
CA SER A 89 -2.46 18.96 -11.83
C SER A 89 -2.71 20.33 -11.21
N TYR A 90 -1.86 20.76 -10.28
CA TYR A 90 -2.10 21.95 -9.45
C TYR A 90 -0.84 22.78 -9.19
N LEU A 91 -1.04 24.03 -8.79
CA LEU A 91 0.00 24.89 -8.22
C LEU A 91 -0.05 24.73 -6.70
N ASP A 92 1.04 24.31 -6.11
CA ASP A 92 1.23 24.44 -4.67
C ASP A 92 1.59 25.90 -4.35
N GLU A 93 0.63 26.68 -3.86
CA GLU A 93 0.83 28.09 -3.54
C GLU A 93 1.87 28.33 -2.44
N ASN A 94 2.08 27.34 -1.57
CA ASN A 94 3.10 27.44 -0.52
C ASN A 94 4.48 27.42 -1.16
N THR A 95 4.77 26.41 -2.00
CA THR A 95 6.11 26.23 -2.59
C THR A 95 6.33 27.03 -3.88
N GLY A 96 5.24 27.44 -4.55
CA GLY A 96 5.24 28.02 -5.89
C GLY A 96 5.51 27.00 -7.00
N VAL A 97 5.53 25.70 -6.67
CA VAL A 97 5.79 24.62 -7.63
C VAL A 97 4.48 24.17 -8.25
N TRP A 98 4.45 24.12 -9.57
CA TRP A 98 3.42 23.41 -10.32
C TRP A 98 3.74 21.92 -10.35
N HIS A 99 2.82 21.10 -9.86
CA HIS A 99 2.85 19.65 -9.96
C HIS A 99 1.92 19.23 -11.09
N LEU A 100 2.51 18.77 -12.20
CA LEU A 100 1.79 18.40 -13.41
C LEU A 100 1.84 16.89 -13.58
N TYR A 101 0.68 16.24 -13.66
CA TYR A 101 0.57 14.80 -13.82
C TYR A 101 0.00 14.49 -15.19
N LEU A 102 0.72 13.70 -15.98
CA LEU A 102 0.35 13.32 -17.32
C LEU A 102 0.19 11.80 -17.38
N ARG A 103 -0.88 11.36 -18.02
CA ARG A 103 -1.20 9.95 -18.26
C ARG A 103 -1.01 9.65 -19.74
N GLN A 104 -0.25 8.60 -20.04
CA GLN A 104 -0.08 8.15 -21.41
C GLN A 104 -1.40 7.58 -21.93
N VAL A 105 -1.69 7.88 -23.19
CA VAL A 105 -2.88 7.41 -23.89
C VAL A 105 -2.50 6.89 -25.27
N MET A 106 -3.28 5.92 -25.76
CA MET A 106 -3.16 5.33 -27.09
C MET A 106 -4.45 5.59 -27.89
N HIS A 107 -4.38 5.36 -29.20
CA HIS A 107 -5.54 5.41 -30.11
C HIS A 107 -6.32 6.73 -30.02
N ASP A 108 -5.63 7.84 -30.29
CA ASP A 108 -6.19 9.21 -30.27
C ASP A 108 -6.82 9.61 -28.92
N GLY A 109 -6.31 9.05 -27.83
CA GLY A 109 -6.73 9.39 -26.47
C GLY A 109 -7.77 8.46 -25.86
N SER A 110 -8.22 7.44 -26.61
CA SER A 110 -9.34 6.58 -26.19
C SER A 110 -9.01 5.56 -25.11
N VAL A 111 -7.76 5.10 -25.01
CA VAL A 111 -7.34 4.06 -24.05
C VAL A 111 -6.11 4.53 -23.27
N GLU A 112 -6.18 4.52 -21.94
CA GLU A 112 -5.05 4.87 -21.08
C GLU A 112 -4.03 3.74 -20.97
N VAL A 113 -2.76 4.10 -20.76
CA VAL A 113 -1.74 3.19 -20.22
C VAL A 113 -1.63 3.44 -18.71
N THR A 114 -2.15 2.55 -17.87
CA THR A 114 -2.40 2.86 -16.45
C THR A 114 -1.15 3.02 -15.60
N ASP A 115 -0.03 2.43 -16.02
CA ASP A 115 1.30 2.56 -15.41
C ASP A 115 2.25 3.47 -16.22
N GLY A 116 1.71 4.14 -17.24
CA GLY A 116 2.39 5.15 -18.06
C GLY A 116 2.13 6.54 -17.50
N ASP A 117 2.97 6.98 -16.57
CA ASP A 117 2.87 8.26 -15.87
C ASP A 117 4.09 9.14 -16.12
N ILE A 118 3.85 10.44 -16.28
CA ILE A 118 4.87 11.48 -16.16
C ILE A 118 4.40 12.46 -15.08
N ASN A 119 5.25 12.72 -14.10
CA ASN A 119 5.09 13.84 -13.18
C ASN A 119 6.15 14.90 -13.52
N LEU A 120 5.71 16.11 -13.86
CA LEU A 120 6.56 17.25 -14.17
C LEU A 120 6.40 18.31 -13.09
N ASN A 121 7.51 18.68 -12.45
CA ASN A 121 7.54 19.74 -11.45
C ASN A 121 8.13 21.00 -12.06
N VAL A 122 7.37 22.10 -12.06
CA VAL A 122 7.76 23.37 -12.68
C VAL A 122 7.79 24.47 -11.62
N LEU A 123 8.92 25.17 -11.51
CA LEU A 123 9.11 26.29 -10.61
C LEU A 123 9.63 27.49 -11.40
N ASN A 124 8.94 28.63 -11.31
CA ASN A 124 9.30 29.88 -12.00
C ASN A 124 9.51 29.67 -13.52
N GLY A 125 8.60 28.95 -14.16
CA GLY A 125 8.62 28.69 -15.61
C GLY A 125 9.75 27.77 -16.08
N LYS A 126 10.35 27.00 -15.17
CA LYS A 126 11.40 26.01 -15.45
C LYS A 126 11.03 24.65 -14.89
N VAL A 127 11.21 23.60 -15.69
CA VAL A 127 11.12 22.22 -15.20
C VAL A 127 12.27 21.99 -14.23
N ILE A 128 11.98 21.68 -12.98
CA ILE A 128 12.99 21.45 -11.92
C ILE A 128 13.23 19.97 -11.66
N SER A 129 12.21 19.13 -11.85
CA SER A 129 12.36 17.68 -11.86
C SER A 129 11.24 17.02 -12.65
N TYR A 130 11.46 15.77 -13.04
CA TYR A 130 10.41 14.95 -13.64
C TYR A 130 10.63 13.46 -13.39
N GLY A 131 9.53 12.72 -13.31
CA GLY A 131 9.51 11.28 -13.49
C GLY A 131 8.88 10.89 -14.82
N ASP A 132 9.29 9.75 -15.36
CA ASP A 132 8.86 9.28 -16.68
C ASP A 132 8.86 7.76 -16.75
N SER A 133 7.66 7.17 -16.78
CA SER A 133 7.42 5.73 -16.98
C SER A 133 6.67 5.42 -18.27
N PHE A 134 6.48 6.40 -19.16
CA PHE A 134 5.76 6.20 -20.42
C PHE A 134 6.41 5.13 -21.29
N TYR A 135 5.56 4.31 -21.90
CA TYR A 135 5.92 3.31 -22.89
C TYR A 135 6.59 3.94 -24.12
N ARG A 136 7.61 3.27 -24.66
CA ARG A 136 8.45 3.77 -25.76
C ARG A 136 8.21 3.11 -27.11
N GLY A 137 7.49 1.99 -27.15
CA GLY A 137 7.21 1.27 -28.38
C GLY A 137 6.02 1.84 -29.16
N PRO A 138 5.72 1.28 -30.35
CA PRO A 138 4.58 1.68 -31.15
C PRO A 138 3.24 1.28 -30.48
N ALA A 139 2.19 2.08 -30.70
CA ALA A 139 0.85 1.73 -30.27
C ALA A 139 0.38 0.41 -30.93
N PRO A 140 -0.08 -0.58 -30.16
CA PRO A 140 -0.58 -1.84 -30.73
C PRO A 140 -1.87 -1.61 -31.52
N SER A 141 -1.98 -2.12 -32.75
CA SER A 141 -3.23 -2.05 -33.52
C SER A 141 -4.38 -2.76 -32.78
N LEU A 142 -5.53 -2.09 -32.63
CA LEU A 142 -6.75 -2.70 -32.09
C LEU A 142 -7.28 -3.86 -32.96
N LYS A 143 -6.84 -3.94 -34.23
CA LYS A 143 -7.15 -5.06 -35.15
C LYS A 143 -6.14 -6.20 -35.04
N ASP A 144 -4.86 -5.89 -34.82
CA ASP A 144 -3.82 -6.92 -34.59
C ASP A 144 -4.08 -7.63 -33.25
N ALA A 145 -4.78 -6.96 -32.33
CA ALA A 145 -5.34 -7.54 -31.12
C ALA A 145 -6.32 -8.71 -31.35
N SER A 146 -6.92 -8.83 -32.55
CA SER A 146 -7.84 -9.91 -32.90
C SER A 146 -7.19 -11.09 -33.62
N SER A 147 -5.89 -11.03 -33.94
CA SER A 147 -5.30 -11.92 -34.96
C SER A 147 -4.33 -12.99 -34.44
N THR A 148 -4.02 -13.01 -33.14
CA THR A 148 -3.01 -13.92 -32.57
C THR A 148 -3.53 -15.24 -32.00
N LEU A 149 -4.82 -15.56 -32.13
CA LEU A 149 -5.39 -16.81 -31.60
C LEU A 149 -5.26 -18.02 -32.56
N ALA A 150 -4.60 -17.88 -33.70
CA ALA A 150 -4.54 -18.95 -34.71
C ALA A 150 -3.33 -19.90 -34.56
N GLY A 151 -2.53 -19.77 -33.51
CA GLY A 151 -1.24 -20.49 -33.40
C GLY A 151 -0.98 -21.29 -32.12
N ASP A 152 -1.49 -20.86 -30.95
CA ASP A 152 -1.09 -21.46 -29.68
C ASP A 152 -2.24 -22.26 -29.05
N GLU A 153 -2.22 -23.58 -29.26
CA GLU A 153 -2.97 -24.53 -28.44
C GLU A 153 -2.41 -24.50 -27.00
N PHE A 154 -3.29 -24.25 -26.01
CA PHE A 154 -3.06 -24.42 -24.56
C PHE A 154 -2.07 -23.48 -23.83
N GLY A 155 -2.13 -22.16 -24.04
CA GLY A 155 -1.34 -21.16 -23.26
C GLY A 155 -2.03 -20.53 -22.03
N GLY A 156 -3.14 -21.09 -21.56
CA GLY A 156 -4.08 -20.45 -20.62
C GLY A 156 -3.75 -20.61 -19.13
N LEU A 157 -2.70 -19.96 -18.60
CA LEU A 157 -2.59 -19.50 -17.20
C LEU A 157 -1.33 -18.65 -16.95
N HIS A 158 -0.70 -18.16 -18.03
CA HIS A 158 0.75 -17.98 -18.05
C HIS A 158 1.31 -16.95 -17.06
N ASP A 159 0.66 -15.83 -16.69
CA ASP A 159 1.35 -14.81 -15.86
C ASP A 159 1.20 -14.98 -14.33
N LEU A 160 0.04 -15.47 -13.83
CA LEU A 160 -0.06 -15.86 -12.42
C LEU A 160 0.71 -17.17 -12.19
N ASN A 161 0.65 -18.13 -13.12
CA ASN A 161 1.51 -19.32 -13.05
C ASN A 161 2.98 -18.97 -13.29
N TYR A 162 3.34 -18.06 -14.20
CA TYR A 162 4.72 -17.59 -14.36
C TYR A 162 5.18 -16.87 -13.09
N TYR A 163 4.33 -16.06 -12.46
CA TYR A 163 4.62 -15.45 -11.16
C TYR A 163 4.83 -16.51 -10.07
N CYS A 164 3.94 -17.50 -9.96
CA CYS A 164 4.05 -18.62 -9.03
C CYS A 164 5.25 -19.55 -9.36
N ASN A 165 5.60 -19.72 -10.63
CA ASN A 165 6.74 -20.48 -11.14
C ASN A 165 8.05 -19.74 -10.89
N GLN A 166 8.08 -18.40 -11.02
CA GLN A 166 9.22 -17.58 -10.68
C GLN A 166 9.44 -17.54 -9.16
N LEU A 167 8.37 -17.51 -8.36
CA LEU A 167 8.44 -17.70 -6.91
C LEU A 167 8.98 -19.09 -6.55
N SER A 168 8.50 -20.15 -7.23
CA SER A 168 8.97 -21.53 -7.04
C SER A 168 10.43 -21.73 -7.49
N ALA A 169 10.84 -21.13 -8.62
CA ALA A 169 12.19 -21.19 -9.15
C ALA A 169 13.18 -20.36 -8.30
N ALA A 170 12.77 -19.18 -7.83
CA ALA A 170 13.54 -18.40 -6.87
C ALA A 170 13.71 -19.17 -5.55
N ARG A 171 12.65 -19.83 -5.07
CA ARG A 171 12.67 -20.72 -3.90
C ARG A 171 13.69 -21.84 -4.09
N GLY A 172 13.66 -22.54 -5.21
CA GLY A 172 14.60 -23.63 -5.52
C GLY A 172 16.06 -23.16 -5.62
N LYS A 173 16.32 -22.04 -6.30
CA LYS A 173 17.67 -21.47 -6.39
C LYS A 173 18.23 -21.06 -5.03
N LEU A 174 17.40 -20.46 -4.18
CA LEU A 174 17.78 -20.06 -2.83
C LEU A 174 18.00 -21.28 -1.92
N TRP A 175 17.15 -22.30 -2.02
CA TRP A 175 17.32 -23.56 -1.28
C TRP A 175 18.65 -24.22 -1.59
N ASN A 176 19.01 -24.30 -2.88
CA ASN A 176 20.27 -24.88 -3.33
C ASN A 176 21.48 -24.06 -2.88
N ALA A 177 21.38 -22.73 -2.85
CA ALA A 177 22.42 -21.85 -2.33
C ALA A 177 22.60 -21.96 -0.81
N GLU A 178 21.51 -22.19 -0.07
CA GLU A 178 21.51 -22.35 1.38
C GLU A 178 21.95 -23.75 1.84
N ASN A 179 21.78 -24.76 0.98
CA ASN A 179 22.07 -26.17 1.29
C ASN A 179 22.97 -26.84 0.22
N PRO A 180 24.18 -26.31 -0.05
CA PRO A 180 24.99 -26.75 -1.18
C PRO A 180 25.46 -28.21 -1.10
N GLU A 181 25.71 -28.74 0.11
CA GLU A 181 26.12 -30.13 0.31
C GLU A 181 24.98 -31.12 0.06
N LEU A 182 23.75 -30.76 0.49
CA LEU A 182 22.54 -31.55 0.28
C LEU A 182 22.11 -31.51 -1.19
N ALA A 183 22.14 -30.32 -1.81
CA ALA A 183 21.85 -30.16 -3.24
C ALA A 183 22.80 -31.00 -4.11
N ALA A 184 24.11 -30.97 -3.82
CA ALA A 184 25.08 -31.80 -4.52
C ALA A 184 24.89 -33.30 -4.27
N GLN A 185 24.33 -33.70 -3.12
CA GLN A 185 23.94 -35.09 -2.87
C GLN A 185 22.75 -35.50 -3.73
N TYR A 186 21.68 -34.69 -3.75
CA TYR A 186 20.50 -34.97 -4.56
C TYR A 186 20.79 -34.98 -6.06
N GLU A 187 21.65 -34.08 -6.55
CA GLU A 187 22.10 -34.10 -7.96
C GLU A 187 22.85 -35.40 -8.30
N ARG A 188 23.66 -35.93 -7.38
CA ARG A 188 24.35 -37.23 -7.57
C ARG A 188 23.37 -38.40 -7.56
N GLU A 189 22.36 -38.36 -6.69
CA GLU A 189 21.33 -39.40 -6.59
C GLU A 189 20.39 -39.37 -7.80
N ALA A 190 19.97 -38.19 -8.26
CA ALA A 190 19.18 -38.00 -9.47
C ALA A 190 19.95 -38.42 -10.74
N ALA A 191 21.25 -38.08 -10.83
CA ALA A 191 22.10 -38.54 -11.93
C ALA A 191 22.32 -40.06 -11.90
N ALA A 192 22.42 -40.67 -10.71
CA ALA A 192 22.50 -42.12 -10.56
C ALA A 192 21.18 -42.81 -10.95
N PHE A 193 20.04 -42.19 -10.63
CA PHE A 193 18.70 -42.67 -11.00
C PHE A 193 18.45 -42.57 -12.51
N ALA A 194 18.75 -41.42 -13.12
CA ALA A 194 18.64 -41.24 -14.57
C ALA A 194 19.53 -42.23 -15.34
N LYS A 195 20.76 -42.48 -14.85
CA LYS A 195 21.67 -43.48 -15.42
C LYS A 195 21.20 -44.92 -15.20
N ALA A 196 20.38 -45.19 -14.18
CA ALA A 196 19.76 -46.49 -13.96
C ALA A 196 18.53 -46.70 -14.86
N MET A 197 17.83 -45.63 -15.28
CA MET A 197 16.72 -45.69 -16.24
C MET A 197 17.18 -45.98 -17.67
N GLU A 198 18.45 -45.71 -18.00
CA GLU A 198 19.06 -46.07 -19.29
C GLU A 198 19.49 -47.55 -19.38
N ASP A 199 19.43 -48.30 -18.28
CA ASP A 199 19.82 -49.72 -18.19
C ASP A 199 18.60 -50.60 -17.82
N PRO A 200 17.98 -51.27 -18.81
CA PRO A 200 16.76 -52.05 -18.60
C PRO A 200 16.88 -53.17 -17.56
N GLU A 201 18.08 -53.73 -17.35
CA GLU A 201 18.30 -54.83 -16.40
C GLU A 201 18.40 -54.33 -14.94
N LYS A 202 18.82 -53.07 -14.72
CA LYS A 202 18.88 -52.46 -13.38
C LYS A 202 17.55 -51.93 -12.88
N PHE A 203 16.73 -51.41 -13.78
CA PHE A 203 15.38 -50.93 -13.46
C PHE A 203 14.51 -52.06 -12.86
N GLU A 204 14.68 -53.29 -13.35
CA GLU A 204 13.95 -54.47 -12.87
C GLU A 204 14.50 -55.05 -11.54
N GLN A 205 15.72 -54.68 -11.15
CA GLN A 205 16.35 -55.10 -9.89
C GLN A 205 15.88 -54.24 -8.70
N LEU A 206 15.66 -52.94 -8.91
CA LEU A 206 15.19 -51.99 -7.89
C LEU A 206 13.78 -52.30 -7.34
N PHE A 207 12.95 -53.00 -8.11
CA PHE A 207 11.59 -53.39 -7.68
C PHE A 207 11.49 -54.81 -7.11
N LYS A 208 12.58 -55.60 -7.12
CA LYS A 208 12.59 -56.99 -6.61
C LYS A 208 13.00 -57.10 -5.15
N GLU A 209 13.51 -56.05 -4.52
CA GLU A 209 13.95 -56.10 -3.12
C GLU A 209 12.82 -55.88 -2.08
N ASP A 210 11.62 -55.45 -2.50
CA ASP A 210 10.47 -55.22 -1.58
C ASP A 210 9.41 -56.34 -1.66
N ALA A 211 9.73 -57.46 -2.32
CA ALA A 211 8.83 -58.58 -2.53
C ALA A 211 9.45 -59.90 -2.04
N SER A 212 9.75 -60.01 -0.73
CA SER A 212 9.89 -61.33 -0.08
C SER A 212 9.65 -61.28 1.44
N SER A 213 8.38 -61.35 1.84
CA SER A 213 8.02 -62.11 3.04
C SER A 213 6.62 -62.70 2.85
N ASP A 214 6.62 -63.99 2.52
CA ASP A 214 5.44 -64.85 2.46
C ASP A 214 4.85 -65.07 3.86
N GLU A 215 3.66 -64.53 4.13
CA GLU A 215 2.69 -65.15 5.03
C GLU A 215 1.28 -65.06 4.41
N GLU A 216 0.76 -66.21 3.95
CA GLU A 216 -0.62 -66.37 3.48
C GLU A 216 -1.63 -66.13 4.62
N PRO A 217 -2.64 -65.25 4.46
CA PRO A 217 -3.73 -65.14 5.43
C PRO A 217 -4.84 -66.16 5.14
N GLN A 218 -5.23 -66.89 6.19
CA GLN A 218 -6.36 -67.81 6.21
C GLN A 218 -7.71 -67.08 6.00
N TYR A 219 -8.56 -67.67 5.16
CA TYR A 219 -9.95 -67.26 4.95
C TYR A 219 -10.79 -67.41 6.22
N THR A 220 -11.49 -66.34 6.61
CA THR A 220 -12.76 -66.45 7.37
C THR A 220 -13.89 -65.84 6.53
N PRO A 221 -15.07 -66.48 6.48
CA PRO A 221 -16.21 -66.02 5.70
C PRO A 221 -17.05 -65.07 6.55
N ASP A 222 -16.95 -63.77 6.29
CA ASP A 222 -18.10 -62.84 6.24
C ASP A 222 -17.58 -61.43 5.93
N GLY A 223 -18.10 -60.86 4.84
CA GLY A 223 -17.41 -59.84 4.05
C GLY A 223 -17.42 -58.42 4.61
N GLN A 224 -16.33 -57.67 4.31
CA GLN A 224 -16.30 -56.24 4.00
C GLN A 224 -14.89 -55.74 3.55
N VAL A 225 -14.83 -55.13 2.34
CA VAL A 225 -13.90 -54.06 1.77
C VAL A 225 -12.38 -54.41 1.62
N PRO A 226 -11.47 -53.79 0.78
CA PRO A 226 -11.49 -52.68 -0.22
C PRO A 226 -10.85 -52.96 -1.63
N PHE A 227 -10.98 -51.95 -2.50
CA PHE A 227 -10.27 -51.68 -3.76
C PHE A 227 -8.74 -52.01 -3.80
N ARG A 228 -8.27 -52.54 -4.94
CA ARG A 228 -6.85 -52.51 -5.36
C ARG A 228 -6.70 -52.16 -6.85
N ARG A 229 -6.02 -51.02 -7.06
CA ARG A 229 -4.88 -50.69 -7.95
C ARG A 229 -4.98 -50.73 -9.50
N PRO A 230 -4.17 -49.89 -10.17
CA PRO A 230 -4.40 -49.37 -11.52
C PRO A 230 -3.59 -50.08 -12.62
N ASP A 231 -4.01 -49.84 -13.86
CA ASP A 231 -3.52 -50.41 -15.12
C ASP A 231 -2.21 -49.74 -15.62
N PRO A 232 -1.15 -50.51 -15.98
CA PRO A 232 0.13 -50.00 -16.44
C PRO A 232 0.22 -49.85 -17.98
N ALA A 233 -0.37 -48.79 -18.54
CA ALA A 233 -0.29 -48.53 -19.99
C ALA A 233 -0.24 -47.05 -20.45
N SER A 234 0.33 -46.13 -19.66
CA SER A 234 0.65 -44.77 -20.14
C SER A 234 2.16 -44.60 -20.36
N VAL A 235 2.62 -44.98 -21.55
CA VAL A 235 3.91 -44.58 -22.11
C VAL A 235 3.67 -43.45 -23.10
N VAL A 236 4.24 -42.27 -22.82
CA VAL A 236 4.47 -41.16 -23.78
C VAL A 236 5.92 -40.67 -23.55
N PRO A 237 6.70 -40.30 -24.59
CA PRO A 237 8.15 -40.17 -24.53
C PRO A 237 8.64 -38.78 -24.09
N LEU A 238 9.71 -38.79 -23.28
CA LEU A 238 10.75 -37.76 -23.11
C LEU A 238 10.38 -36.30 -23.45
N GLU A 239 9.77 -35.62 -22.51
CA GLU A 239 10.09 -34.22 -22.18
C GLU A 239 10.64 -34.20 -20.76
N VAL A 240 11.79 -33.57 -20.58
CA VAL A 240 12.46 -33.41 -19.29
C VAL A 240 11.66 -32.38 -18.49
N ASN A 241 10.64 -32.83 -17.73
CA ASN A 241 9.83 -31.94 -16.91
C ASN A 241 9.62 -32.47 -15.47
N GLU A 242 9.71 -31.53 -14.54
CA GLU A 242 9.17 -31.50 -13.16
C GLU A 242 9.77 -32.39 -12.05
N ALA A 243 10.42 -33.52 -12.30
CA ALA A 243 10.80 -34.43 -11.20
C ALA A 243 12.06 -34.04 -10.37
N ILE A 244 12.78 -32.96 -10.71
CA ILE A 244 14.03 -32.57 -10.01
C ILE A 244 13.80 -31.46 -8.96
N PHE A 245 12.60 -30.90 -8.83
CA PHE A 245 12.35 -29.69 -8.01
C PHE A 245 11.42 -29.85 -6.80
N ASP A 246 10.93 -31.06 -6.50
CA ASP A 246 10.12 -31.29 -5.30
C ASP A 246 11.00 -31.70 -4.11
N VAL A 247 11.18 -30.78 -3.16
CA VAL A 247 11.67 -31.13 -1.82
C VAL A 247 10.55 -31.88 -1.10
N PRO A 248 10.74 -33.15 -0.68
CA PRO A 248 9.63 -33.94 -0.16
C PRO A 248 9.09 -33.41 1.19
N PRO A 249 7.77 -33.54 1.45
CA PRO A 249 7.08 -32.99 2.63
C PRO A 249 7.63 -33.39 4.00
N TRP A 250 8.44 -34.45 4.09
CA TRP A 250 9.01 -34.94 5.36
C TRP A 250 10.32 -34.25 5.75
N ALA A 251 11.02 -33.58 4.82
CA ALA A 251 12.23 -32.79 5.10
C ALA A 251 11.99 -31.64 6.11
N TRP A 252 10.73 -31.28 6.31
CA TRP A 252 10.21 -30.23 7.17
C TRP A 252 10.33 -30.57 8.67
N SER A 253 10.55 -31.85 8.99
CA SER A 253 10.64 -32.34 10.37
C SER A 253 12.07 -32.44 10.91
N ALA A 254 13.08 -32.22 10.06
CA ALA A 254 14.50 -32.45 10.39
C ALA A 254 15.25 -31.15 10.75
N GLY A 255 14.74 -30.37 11.71
CA GLY A 255 15.52 -29.36 12.46
C GLY A 255 16.44 -28.44 11.65
N MET A 256 15.92 -27.80 10.60
CA MET A 256 16.69 -26.94 9.68
C MET A 256 16.74 -25.47 10.11
N LYS A 257 17.78 -24.75 9.68
CA LYS A 257 17.96 -23.32 9.90
C LYS A 257 16.93 -22.54 9.07
N SER A 258 16.27 -21.56 9.67
CA SER A 258 15.22 -20.72 9.06
C SER A 258 15.75 -19.82 7.92
N GLY A 259 15.86 -20.39 6.73
CA GLY A 259 16.39 -19.75 5.50
C GLY A 259 15.38 -18.91 4.71
N HIS A 260 15.86 -18.30 3.62
CA HIS A 260 15.11 -17.53 2.63
C HIS A 260 14.16 -18.42 1.79
N ALA A 261 14.47 -19.70 1.61
CA ALA A 261 13.64 -20.63 0.84
C ALA A 261 12.31 -21.00 1.53
N GLU A 262 12.32 -21.21 2.85
CA GLU A 262 11.11 -21.48 3.65
C GLU A 262 10.15 -20.27 3.67
N ARG A 263 10.69 -19.06 3.50
CA ARG A 263 9.95 -17.79 3.46
C ARG A 263 9.31 -17.52 2.09
N LEU A 264 9.95 -17.95 1.01
CA LEU A 264 9.33 -17.95 -0.33
C LEU A 264 8.22 -19.00 -0.43
N ALA A 265 8.30 -20.10 0.32
CA ALA A 265 7.20 -21.07 0.40
C ALA A 265 5.95 -20.46 1.05
N GLN A 266 6.09 -19.69 2.13
CA GLN A 266 4.97 -18.98 2.77
C GLN A 266 4.35 -17.91 1.85
N LEU A 267 5.18 -17.14 1.12
CA LEU A 267 4.71 -16.18 0.14
C LEU A 267 3.99 -16.86 -1.03
N TRP A 268 4.49 -18.00 -1.46
CA TRP A 268 3.82 -18.83 -2.46
C TRP A 268 2.48 -19.35 -1.95
N GLU A 269 2.38 -19.88 -0.73
CA GLU A 269 1.09 -20.33 -0.16
C GLU A 269 0.06 -19.20 -0.04
N MET A 270 0.45 -18.04 0.50
CA MET A 270 -0.43 -16.87 0.64
C MET A 270 -0.91 -16.30 -0.71
N THR A 271 -0.15 -16.49 -1.78
CA THR A 271 -0.43 -15.87 -3.08
C THR A 271 -1.00 -16.86 -4.11
N CYS A 272 -0.49 -18.09 -4.11
CA CYS A 272 -0.64 -19.13 -5.12
C CYS A 272 -1.35 -20.39 -4.61
N GLY A 273 -1.73 -20.48 -3.33
CA GLY A 273 -2.31 -21.68 -2.69
C GLY A 273 -3.68 -22.16 -3.22
N ASN A 274 -4.13 -21.67 -4.38
CA ASN A 274 -5.35 -22.12 -5.05
C ASN A 274 -5.04 -22.45 -6.51
N THR A 275 -4.52 -23.67 -6.75
CA THR A 275 -3.90 -24.08 -8.03
C THR A 275 -4.89 -24.61 -9.07
N ASP A 276 -6.19 -24.74 -8.74
CA ASP A 276 -7.19 -25.40 -9.62
C ASP A 276 -7.86 -24.45 -10.64
N LEU A 277 -7.29 -23.26 -10.88
CA LEU A 277 -7.87 -22.19 -11.71
C LEU A 277 -7.96 -22.51 -13.22
N LEU A 278 -7.19 -23.50 -13.71
CA LEU A 278 -7.20 -23.94 -15.12
C LEU A 278 -8.57 -24.50 -15.55
N ASP A 279 -9.31 -25.13 -14.64
CA ASP A 279 -10.60 -25.75 -14.94
C ASP A 279 -11.72 -24.72 -15.18
N ALA A 280 -11.63 -23.53 -14.58
CA ALA A 280 -12.66 -22.48 -14.68
C ALA A 280 -12.86 -21.94 -16.12
N GLN A 281 -11.82 -21.98 -16.96
CA GLN A 281 -11.91 -21.57 -18.37
C GLN A 281 -12.78 -22.55 -19.20
N PHE A 282 -12.85 -23.83 -18.80
CA PHE A 282 -13.72 -24.81 -19.43
C PHE A 282 -15.20 -24.59 -19.08
N TYR A 283 -15.53 -24.05 -17.91
CA TYR A 283 -16.92 -23.88 -17.45
C TYR A 283 -17.63 -22.63 -17.95
N LEU A 284 -16.89 -21.59 -18.38
CA LEU A 284 -17.49 -20.41 -19.02
C LEU A 284 -17.90 -20.65 -20.48
N ASN A 285 -17.31 -21.67 -21.11
CA ASN A 285 -17.57 -22.05 -22.49
C ASN A 285 -18.42 -23.31 -22.50
N ASP A 286 -19.75 -23.16 -22.46
CA ASP A 286 -20.70 -24.28 -22.61
C ASP A 286 -20.22 -25.27 -23.69
N GLY A 287 -20.00 -26.52 -23.27
CA GLY A 287 -19.19 -27.55 -23.92
C GLY A 287 -19.61 -28.06 -25.30
N GLU A 288 -20.34 -27.30 -26.11
CA GLU A 288 -20.65 -27.67 -27.50
C GLU A 288 -20.39 -26.55 -28.54
N ASN A 289 -19.86 -25.39 -28.15
CA ASN A 289 -19.44 -24.38 -29.12
C ASN A 289 -18.16 -23.68 -28.67
N LEU A 290 -17.02 -24.15 -29.20
CA LEU A 290 -15.82 -23.33 -29.44
C LEU A 290 -16.18 -22.24 -30.49
N ARG A 291 -17.19 -21.42 -30.20
CA ARG A 291 -17.51 -20.22 -30.97
C ARG A 291 -16.39 -19.24 -30.68
N GLU A 292 -15.61 -18.96 -31.72
CA GLU A 292 -14.74 -17.79 -31.90
C GLU A 292 -14.81 -16.82 -30.70
N LEU A 293 -13.83 -16.91 -29.78
CA LEU A 293 -13.65 -15.89 -28.77
C LEU A 293 -13.63 -14.55 -29.50
N GLY A 294 -14.56 -13.64 -29.15
CA GLY A 294 -14.46 -12.27 -29.58
C GLY A 294 -13.08 -11.71 -29.19
N PRO A 295 -12.57 -10.67 -29.87
CA PRO A 295 -11.22 -10.15 -29.61
C PRO A 295 -11.00 -9.63 -28.18
N ILE A 296 -12.07 -9.47 -27.39
CA ILE A 296 -12.09 -8.98 -26.01
C ILE A 296 -13.17 -9.77 -25.25
N ALA A 297 -12.83 -10.35 -24.11
CA ALA A 297 -13.73 -11.01 -23.17
C ALA A 297 -14.61 -9.99 -22.42
N GLU A 298 -15.77 -10.40 -21.92
CA GLU A 298 -16.66 -9.49 -21.19
C GLU A 298 -16.08 -9.11 -19.81
N ALA A 299 -16.34 -7.88 -19.37
CA ALA A 299 -15.87 -7.38 -18.07
C ALA A 299 -16.37 -8.22 -16.89
N ALA A 300 -17.56 -8.81 -17.00
CA ALA A 300 -18.13 -9.70 -15.97
C ALA A 300 -17.31 -10.98 -15.79
N ASP A 301 -16.76 -11.53 -16.87
CA ASP A 301 -15.91 -12.73 -16.80
C ASP A 301 -14.58 -12.39 -16.12
N ALA A 302 -13.96 -11.26 -16.52
CA ALA A 302 -12.75 -10.75 -15.87
C ALA A 302 -12.94 -10.49 -14.37
N ALA A 303 -14.08 -9.91 -13.97
CA ALA A 303 -14.40 -9.68 -12.56
C ALA A 303 -14.58 -10.98 -11.77
N LEU A 304 -15.30 -11.98 -12.32
CA LEU A 304 -15.47 -13.28 -11.66
C LEU A 304 -14.15 -14.04 -11.50
N PHE A 305 -13.30 -14.04 -12.53
CA PHE A 305 -11.97 -14.63 -12.43
C PHE A 305 -11.10 -13.94 -11.39
N PHE A 306 -11.13 -12.60 -11.34
CA PHE A 306 -10.42 -11.87 -10.31
C PHE A 306 -10.90 -12.27 -8.92
N ILE A 307 -12.22 -12.34 -8.68
CA ILE A 307 -12.79 -12.76 -7.40
C ILE A 307 -12.33 -14.16 -7.02
N LEU A 308 -12.33 -15.13 -7.94
CA LEU A 308 -11.83 -16.49 -7.66
C LEU A 308 -10.36 -16.48 -7.19
N ALA A 309 -9.52 -15.61 -7.75
CA ALA A 309 -8.11 -15.52 -7.39
C ALA A 309 -7.88 -14.85 -6.02
N VAL A 310 -8.71 -13.87 -5.65
CA VAL A 310 -8.50 -13.05 -4.43
C VAL A 310 -9.44 -13.37 -3.28
N HIS A 311 -10.41 -14.29 -3.45
CA HIS A 311 -11.37 -14.61 -2.41
C HIS A 311 -10.66 -15.08 -1.11
N PRO A 312 -10.95 -14.48 0.06
CA PRO A 312 -10.25 -14.79 1.31
C PRO A 312 -10.61 -16.18 1.87
N ASP A 313 -11.80 -16.68 1.55
CA ASP A 313 -12.32 -17.99 1.99
C ASP A 313 -12.26 -18.99 0.82
N GLN A 314 -11.44 -20.03 0.96
CA GLN A 314 -11.17 -21.02 -0.09
C GLN A 314 -12.39 -21.88 -0.43
N ASP A 315 -13.23 -22.19 0.56
CA ASP A 315 -14.43 -23.01 0.34
C ASP A 315 -15.46 -22.26 -0.48
N LYS A 316 -15.62 -20.96 -0.21
CA LYS A 316 -16.47 -20.07 -1.01
C LYS A 316 -15.90 -19.84 -2.41
N ALA A 317 -14.58 -19.72 -2.55
CA ALA A 317 -13.94 -19.67 -3.86
C ALA A 317 -14.24 -20.93 -4.68
N ALA A 318 -14.14 -22.11 -4.06
CA ALA A 318 -14.48 -23.39 -4.67
C ALA A 318 -15.98 -23.50 -5.01
N GLU A 319 -16.88 -23.00 -4.16
CA GLU A 319 -18.32 -22.93 -4.47
C GLU A 319 -18.61 -22.09 -5.71
N ILE A 320 -17.99 -20.90 -5.79
CA ILE A 320 -18.09 -20.02 -6.96
C ILE A 320 -17.56 -20.75 -8.19
N MET A 321 -16.39 -21.39 -8.09
CA MET A 321 -15.74 -22.11 -9.18
C MET A 321 -16.61 -23.26 -9.73
N GLN A 322 -17.23 -24.06 -8.85
CA GLN A 322 -18.10 -25.17 -9.25
C GLN A 322 -19.43 -24.70 -9.87
N ASN A 323 -19.83 -23.44 -9.64
CA ASN A 323 -21.11 -22.89 -10.08
C ASN A 323 -20.97 -21.59 -10.89
N ILE A 324 -19.85 -21.40 -11.60
CA ILE A 324 -19.57 -20.18 -12.36
C ILE A 324 -20.74 -19.75 -13.25
N PRO A 325 -21.40 -20.63 -14.04
CA PRO A 325 -22.52 -20.21 -14.90
C PRO A 325 -23.68 -19.57 -14.12
N LYS A 326 -23.95 -20.05 -12.89
CA LYS A 326 -25.00 -19.51 -12.01
C LYS A 326 -24.64 -18.10 -11.54
N PHE A 327 -23.42 -17.89 -11.04
CA PHE A 327 -22.98 -16.57 -10.59
C PHE A 327 -22.85 -15.59 -11.75
N ARG A 328 -22.39 -16.05 -12.91
CA ARG A 328 -22.30 -15.25 -14.14
C ARG A 328 -23.66 -14.70 -14.60
N GLN A 329 -24.72 -15.49 -14.48
CA GLN A 329 -26.09 -15.06 -14.80
C GLN A 329 -26.65 -14.03 -13.81
N GLN A 330 -26.09 -13.94 -12.59
CA GLN A 330 -26.52 -12.96 -11.58
C GLN A 330 -25.86 -11.59 -11.78
N VAL A 331 -24.67 -11.56 -12.38
CA VAL A 331 -23.95 -10.32 -12.66
C VAL A 331 -24.68 -9.52 -13.75
N THR A 332 -25.11 -8.31 -13.41
CA THR A 332 -25.77 -7.39 -14.33
C THR A 332 -24.84 -6.24 -14.70
N SER A 333 -24.64 -6.02 -16.00
CA SER A 333 -23.78 -4.97 -16.53
C SER A 333 -24.58 -3.75 -16.98
N THR A 334 -24.18 -2.56 -16.54
CA THR A 334 -24.78 -1.28 -16.93
C THR A 334 -23.70 -0.39 -17.52
N PHE A 335 -23.91 0.11 -18.74
CA PHE A 335 -23.01 1.07 -19.36
C PHE A 335 -23.30 2.48 -18.84
N THR A 336 -22.30 3.14 -18.27
CA THR A 336 -22.40 4.54 -17.87
C THR A 336 -21.94 5.43 -19.04
N HIS A 337 -22.90 6.03 -19.75
CA HIS A 337 -22.59 7.05 -20.74
C HIS A 337 -22.30 8.38 -20.05
N HIS A 338 -21.03 8.67 -19.75
CA HIS A 338 -20.64 10.03 -19.41
C HIS A 338 -20.59 10.88 -20.69
N LEU A 339 -21.50 11.85 -20.82
CA LEU A 339 -21.64 12.76 -21.96
C LEU A 339 -20.48 13.79 -22.11
N HIS A 340 -19.34 13.56 -21.46
CA HIS A 340 -18.14 14.37 -21.63
C HIS A 340 -16.86 13.52 -21.62
N GLY A 341 -16.14 13.53 -22.75
CA GLY A 341 -14.73 13.12 -22.84
C GLY A 341 -14.45 11.89 -23.71
N ASN A 342 -13.34 11.92 -24.47
CA ASN A 342 -12.77 10.83 -25.28
C ASN A 342 -12.28 9.62 -24.43
N GLY A 343 -12.92 9.28 -23.32
CA GLY A 343 -12.52 8.18 -22.44
C GLY A 343 -13.01 6.80 -22.89
N SER A 344 -12.35 5.74 -22.42
CA SER A 344 -12.87 4.37 -22.56
C SER A 344 -14.23 4.25 -21.85
N PRO A 345 -15.23 3.59 -22.46
CA PRO A 345 -16.53 3.40 -21.81
C PRO A 345 -16.37 2.62 -20.50
N GLU A 346 -17.01 3.12 -19.45
CA GLU A 346 -17.07 2.46 -18.14
C GLU A 346 -18.30 1.55 -18.07
N VAL A 347 -18.10 0.38 -17.48
CA VAL A 347 -19.14 -0.62 -17.21
C VAL A 347 -19.24 -0.81 -15.70
N GLU A 348 -20.41 -0.61 -15.14
CA GLU A 348 -20.71 -0.98 -13.76
C GLU A 348 -21.30 -2.40 -13.73
N LEU A 349 -20.71 -3.28 -12.91
CA LEU A 349 -21.13 -4.66 -12.73
C LEU A 349 -21.76 -4.83 -11.36
N GLU A 350 -23.07 -5.03 -11.30
CA GLU A 350 -23.79 -5.31 -10.06
C GLU A 350 -23.82 -6.82 -9.75
N ASN A 351 -24.02 -7.17 -8.48
CA ASN A 351 -24.16 -8.54 -8.00
C ASN A 351 -22.93 -9.44 -8.26
N VAL A 352 -21.73 -8.85 -8.34
CA VAL A 352 -20.49 -9.63 -8.38
C VAL A 352 -20.28 -10.31 -7.01
N PRO A 353 -20.05 -11.64 -6.93
CA PRO A 353 -19.91 -12.34 -5.65
C PRO A 353 -18.81 -11.75 -4.77
N ALA A 354 -19.02 -11.75 -3.44
CA ALA A 354 -18.08 -11.25 -2.42
C ALA A 354 -17.73 -9.75 -2.50
N THR A 355 -18.31 -9.03 -3.46
CA THR A 355 -18.21 -7.58 -3.56
C THR A 355 -19.31 -6.90 -2.77
N VAL A 356 -19.03 -5.65 -2.45
CA VAL A 356 -19.87 -4.74 -1.66
C VAL A 356 -19.97 -3.39 -2.35
N SER A 357 -19.74 -3.33 -3.63
CA SER A 357 -20.23 -2.24 -4.46
C SER A 357 -20.18 -2.72 -5.89
N PRO A 358 -20.94 -2.09 -6.80
CA PRO A 358 -20.82 -2.40 -8.20
C PRO A 358 -19.35 -2.29 -8.64
N VAL A 359 -18.83 -3.36 -9.25
CA VAL A 359 -17.45 -3.36 -9.77
C VAL A 359 -17.40 -2.46 -10.98
N LYS A 360 -16.52 -1.46 -10.96
CA LYS A 360 -16.30 -0.59 -12.11
C LYS A 360 -15.25 -1.20 -13.01
N ALA A 361 -15.55 -1.33 -14.29
CA ALA A 361 -14.66 -1.90 -15.29
C ALA A 361 -14.43 -0.92 -16.44
N THR A 362 -13.17 -0.67 -16.80
CA THR A 362 -12.75 0.17 -17.92
C THR A 362 -11.65 -0.52 -18.72
N LEU A 363 -11.61 -0.31 -20.05
CA LEU A 363 -10.50 -0.80 -20.86
C LEU A 363 -9.26 0.07 -20.69
N ALA A 364 -8.10 -0.56 -20.57
CA ALA A 364 -6.82 0.09 -20.38
C ALA A 364 -5.67 -0.75 -20.94
N TYR A 365 -4.46 -0.17 -21.00
CA TYR A 365 -3.21 -0.88 -21.23
C TYR A 365 -2.35 -0.90 -19.97
N VAL A 366 -1.60 -1.98 -19.78
CA VAL A 366 -0.52 -2.11 -18.78
C VAL A 366 0.78 -2.46 -19.49
N GLN A 367 1.91 -1.91 -19.04
CA GLN A 367 3.23 -2.21 -19.57
C GLN A 367 3.78 -3.50 -18.98
N THR A 368 4.07 -4.50 -19.79
CA THR A 368 4.66 -5.77 -19.36
C THR A 368 6.13 -5.85 -19.77
N PRO A 369 7.05 -6.29 -18.90
CA PRO A 369 8.44 -6.53 -19.30
C PRO A 369 8.53 -7.52 -20.48
N CYS A 370 9.47 -7.33 -21.39
CA CYS A 370 9.78 -8.36 -22.38
C CYS A 370 10.50 -9.54 -21.68
N GLU A 371 10.10 -10.78 -21.94
CA GLU A 371 10.79 -11.96 -21.37
C GLU A 371 12.21 -12.15 -21.94
N ALA A 372 13.10 -12.75 -21.14
CA ALA A 372 14.43 -13.16 -21.59
C ALA A 372 14.31 -14.35 -22.55
N GLU A 373 15.14 -14.37 -23.59
CA GLU A 373 15.16 -15.37 -24.68
C GLU A 373 14.85 -16.81 -24.21
N THR A 374 13.74 -17.39 -24.69
CA THR A 374 13.53 -18.84 -24.75
C THR A 374 13.82 -19.32 -26.18
N GLU A 375 14.25 -20.58 -26.32
CA GLU A 375 14.66 -21.18 -27.61
C GLU A 375 13.54 -21.26 -28.66
N GLU A 376 12.27 -21.01 -28.27
CA GLU A 376 11.08 -21.23 -29.10
C GLU A 376 10.48 -19.97 -29.75
N GLY A 377 11.07 -18.78 -29.53
CA GLY A 377 10.87 -17.64 -30.44
C GLY A 377 9.50 -16.93 -30.40
N THR A 378 8.65 -17.15 -29.41
CA THR A 378 7.41 -16.37 -29.21
C THR A 378 7.61 -15.25 -28.18
N HIS A 379 7.68 -14.03 -28.68
CA HIS A 379 7.74 -12.81 -27.87
C HIS A 379 6.33 -12.43 -27.37
N ASN A 380 6.24 -11.93 -26.12
CA ASN A 380 5.11 -11.13 -25.61
C ASN A 380 4.94 -9.80 -26.38
N GLY A 381 4.84 -9.83 -27.71
CA GLY A 381 4.61 -8.66 -28.57
C GLY A 381 5.81 -7.74 -28.82
N CYS A 382 6.97 -7.96 -28.19
CA CYS A 382 8.17 -7.16 -28.44
C CYS A 382 8.77 -7.54 -29.81
N ARG A 383 8.69 -6.64 -30.80
CA ARG A 383 9.20 -6.88 -32.17
C ARG A 383 10.65 -6.48 -32.35
N ALA A 384 11.24 -5.73 -31.42
CA ALA A 384 12.60 -5.18 -31.53
C ALA A 384 13.47 -5.54 -30.32
N LYS A 385 14.76 -5.78 -30.57
CA LYS A 385 15.77 -6.19 -29.56
C LYS A 385 16.03 -5.16 -28.45
N ASP A 386 15.59 -3.92 -28.63
CA ASP A 386 15.79 -2.79 -27.73
C ASP A 386 14.53 -2.40 -26.93
N GLN A 387 13.41 -3.11 -27.11
CA GLN A 387 12.20 -2.90 -26.31
C GLN A 387 12.36 -3.52 -24.91
N SER A 388 12.17 -2.71 -23.86
CA SER A 388 12.16 -3.16 -22.46
C SER A 388 10.79 -3.67 -22.00
N SER A 389 9.73 -3.30 -22.72
CA SER A 389 8.34 -3.65 -22.38
C SER A 389 7.45 -3.77 -23.63
N ALA A 390 6.26 -4.34 -23.45
CA ALA A 390 5.14 -4.36 -24.38
C ALA A 390 3.86 -3.84 -23.70
N LEU A 391 2.80 -3.59 -24.48
CA LEU A 391 1.50 -3.19 -23.95
C LEU A 391 0.49 -4.33 -24.03
N THR A 392 -0.08 -4.68 -22.89
CA THR A 392 -1.17 -5.65 -22.76
C THR A 392 -2.49 -4.93 -22.54
N LEU A 393 -3.52 -5.26 -23.33
CA LEU A 393 -4.87 -4.71 -23.15
C LEU A 393 -5.54 -5.43 -21.98
N VAL A 394 -6.11 -4.67 -21.04
CA VAL A 394 -6.69 -5.15 -19.79
C VAL A 394 -8.06 -4.51 -19.51
N TRP A 395 -8.88 -5.22 -18.74
CA TRP A 395 -9.94 -4.64 -17.93
C TRP A 395 -9.33 -4.12 -16.63
N LYS A 396 -9.33 -2.80 -16.45
CA LYS A 396 -9.10 -2.15 -15.16
C LYS A 396 -10.39 -2.24 -14.35
N LEU A 397 -10.33 -3.01 -13.26
CA LEU A 397 -11.42 -3.26 -12.32
C LEU A 397 -11.19 -2.50 -11.02
N VAL A 398 -12.19 -1.78 -10.53
CA VAL A 398 -12.23 -1.30 -9.14
C VAL A 398 -13.19 -2.18 -8.36
N VAL A 399 -12.64 -2.98 -7.45
CA VAL A 399 -13.35 -4.02 -6.73
C VAL A 399 -13.29 -3.71 -5.25
N GLU A 400 -14.39 -3.22 -4.72
CA GLU A 400 -14.59 -3.08 -3.29
C GLU A 400 -15.15 -4.40 -2.76
N MET A 401 -14.40 -5.05 -1.88
CA MET A 401 -14.83 -6.25 -1.20
C MET A 401 -15.11 -5.93 0.25
N GLN A 402 -15.64 -6.94 0.92
CA GLN A 402 -15.64 -7.03 2.36
C GLN A 402 -14.24 -6.56 2.84
N ASP A 403 -13.14 -7.30 2.71
CA ASP A 403 -11.95 -7.01 3.53
C ASP A 403 -10.88 -6.16 2.83
N ASN A 404 -11.10 -5.87 1.55
CA ASN A 404 -10.12 -5.38 0.59
C ASN A 404 -10.74 -4.35 -0.35
N TRP A 405 -9.91 -3.48 -0.93
CA TRP A 405 -10.35 -2.58 -1.99
C TRP A 405 -9.29 -2.54 -3.08
N TYR A 406 -9.56 -3.22 -4.19
CA TYR A 406 -8.59 -3.44 -5.24
C TYR A 406 -8.81 -2.53 -6.45
N GLU A 407 -7.70 -2.05 -7.01
CA GLU A 407 -7.59 -1.71 -8.42
C GLU A 407 -6.84 -2.84 -9.13
N ALA A 408 -7.56 -3.68 -9.87
CA ALA A 408 -7.01 -4.84 -10.57
C ALA A 408 -7.00 -4.63 -12.08
N HIS A 409 -6.04 -5.25 -12.75
CA HIS A 409 -5.86 -5.18 -14.19
C HIS A 409 -5.81 -6.60 -14.72
N VAL A 410 -6.92 -7.05 -15.29
CA VAL A 410 -7.10 -8.40 -15.80
C VAL A 410 -7.01 -8.37 -17.32
N ASP A 411 -6.27 -9.27 -17.95
CA ASP A 411 -6.12 -9.30 -19.41
C ASP A 411 -7.49 -9.37 -20.10
N ALA A 412 -7.69 -8.45 -21.03
CA ALA A 412 -8.98 -8.27 -21.70
C ALA A 412 -9.30 -9.39 -22.70
N ARG A 413 -8.32 -10.23 -23.08
CA ARG A 413 -8.49 -11.36 -24.01
C ARG A 413 -8.48 -12.69 -23.29
N LEU A 414 -7.63 -12.82 -22.28
CA LEU A 414 -7.46 -14.01 -21.46
C LEU A 414 -7.76 -13.65 -20.00
N PRO A 415 -9.03 -13.57 -19.59
CA PRO A 415 -9.41 -13.06 -18.26
C PRO A 415 -8.90 -13.92 -17.09
N THR A 416 -8.23 -15.05 -17.37
CA THR A 416 -7.46 -15.85 -16.42
C THR A 416 -6.10 -15.23 -16.05
N ARG A 417 -5.68 -14.13 -16.70
CA ARG A 417 -4.36 -13.51 -16.54
C ARG A 417 -4.46 -12.16 -15.81
N ILE A 418 -3.95 -12.09 -14.58
CA ILE A 418 -3.96 -10.86 -13.77
C ILE A 418 -2.59 -10.18 -13.88
N MET A 419 -2.57 -8.96 -14.43
CA MET A 419 -1.34 -8.25 -14.79
C MET A 419 -0.81 -7.36 -13.67
N ASN A 420 -1.71 -6.73 -12.93
CA ASN A 420 -1.40 -5.76 -11.90
C ASN A 420 -2.56 -5.69 -10.91
N VAL A 421 -2.27 -5.69 -9.61
CA VAL A 421 -3.22 -5.48 -8.54
C VAL A 421 -2.63 -4.46 -7.59
N VAL A 422 -3.40 -3.42 -7.30
CA VAL A 422 -3.13 -2.51 -6.19
C VAL A 422 -4.23 -2.73 -5.18
N ASP A 423 -3.85 -3.12 -3.97
CA ASP A 423 -4.74 -3.06 -2.83
C ASP A 423 -4.65 -1.67 -2.19
N TRP A 424 -5.74 -0.90 -2.23
CA TRP A 424 -5.83 0.45 -1.63
C TRP A 424 -5.92 0.41 -0.09
N VAL A 425 -6.00 -0.78 0.50
CA VAL A 425 -6.14 -0.98 1.95
C VAL A 425 -4.79 -1.41 2.54
N SER A 426 -4.17 -0.60 3.41
CA SER A 426 -3.20 -1.12 4.40
C SER A 426 -3.99 -1.98 5.45
N ASP A 427 -3.47 -2.86 6.31
CA ASP A 427 -4.18 -4.10 6.74
C ASP A 427 -5.60 -4.19 7.46
N TYR A 428 -6.70 -4.55 6.72
CA TYR A 428 -7.82 -5.57 6.94
C TYR A 428 -9.34 -5.27 7.22
N ALA A 429 -10.36 -5.28 6.32
CA ALA A 429 -11.83 -4.94 6.59
C ALA A 429 -12.81 -6.11 6.78
N PRO A 430 -14.16 -5.98 7.12
CA PRO A 430 -15.13 -5.71 6.02
C PRO A 430 -16.66 -5.28 6.00
N HIS A 431 -17.22 -4.99 4.78
CA HIS A 431 -18.39 -4.18 4.24
C HIS A 431 -19.95 -4.54 4.22
N GLY A 432 -20.80 -3.70 3.51
CA GLY A 432 -22.22 -3.84 3.01
C GLY A 432 -23.08 -2.52 2.78
N ASP A 433 -23.95 -2.40 1.72
CA ASP A 433 -24.13 -1.18 0.83
C ASP A 433 -25.57 -0.72 0.36
N ASN A 434 -25.63 0.39 -0.44
CA ASN A 434 -26.55 0.82 -1.56
C ASN A 434 -27.33 2.20 -1.52
N LYS A 435 -27.36 2.91 -2.69
CA LYS A 435 -27.86 4.27 -3.12
C LYS A 435 -29.35 4.34 -3.61
N PRO A 436 -29.96 5.45 -4.17
CA PRO A 436 -30.05 6.91 -3.84
C PRO A 436 -31.52 7.51 -3.93
N CYS A 437 -31.77 8.80 -3.56
CA CYS A 437 -32.49 9.86 -4.36
C CYS A 437 -32.99 11.14 -3.60
N TRP A 438 -32.76 12.28 -4.26
CA TRP A 438 -33.32 13.63 -4.09
C TRP A 438 -34.71 13.76 -4.78
N PRO A 439 -35.59 14.74 -4.46
CA PRO A 439 -36.60 15.22 -5.40
C PRO A 439 -36.53 16.75 -5.63
N GLY A 440 -36.23 17.16 -6.87
CA GLY A 440 -36.32 18.57 -7.31
C GLY A 440 -35.23 19.00 -8.29
N GLN A 441 -35.52 18.89 -9.59
CA GLN A 441 -34.78 19.50 -10.70
C GLN A 441 -34.54 21.00 -10.49
N GLY A 442 -33.37 21.49 -10.90
CA GLY A 442 -33.20 22.90 -11.26
C GLY A 442 -31.79 23.43 -11.05
N SER A 443 -31.11 23.65 -12.19
CA SER A 443 -29.89 24.43 -12.44
C SER A 443 -28.54 23.95 -11.90
N ASP A 444 -27.59 23.94 -12.83
CA ASP A 444 -26.14 24.12 -12.68
C ASP A 444 -25.78 25.45 -11.98
N ASP A 445 -26.50 25.81 -10.91
CA ASP A 445 -26.12 26.90 -10.06
C ASP A 445 -25.27 26.31 -8.94
N LEU A 446 -23.97 26.60 -9.00
CA LEU A 446 -23.03 26.45 -7.89
C LEU A 446 -23.77 26.75 -6.59
N ALA A 447 -23.92 25.76 -5.71
CA ALA A 447 -24.45 26.00 -4.38
C ALA A 447 -23.70 27.20 -3.80
N PRO A 448 -24.39 28.27 -3.37
CA PRO A 448 -23.72 29.49 -2.94
C PRO A 448 -22.72 29.12 -1.84
N ILE A 449 -21.46 29.53 -2.02
CA ILE A 449 -20.39 29.32 -1.03
C ILE A 449 -20.97 29.73 0.34
N PRO A 450 -21.13 28.78 1.29
CA PRO A 450 -21.63 29.07 2.62
C PRO A 450 -20.81 30.22 3.21
N LYS A 451 -21.48 31.22 3.76
CA LYS A 451 -20.79 32.33 4.42
C LYS A 451 -20.07 31.78 5.64
N ASP A 452 -18.81 32.20 5.85
CA ASP A 452 -18.03 31.79 7.00
C ASP A 452 -18.87 31.90 8.30
N PRO A 453 -18.90 30.86 9.14
CA PRO A 453 -19.72 30.87 10.34
C PRO A 453 -19.30 32.04 11.22
N LYS A 454 -20.30 32.76 11.76
CA LYS A 454 -20.07 33.97 12.55
C LYS A 454 -19.40 33.68 13.90
N ASP A 455 -19.52 32.46 14.43
CA ASP A 455 -18.92 32.02 15.68
C ASP A 455 -18.59 30.51 15.64
N VAL A 456 -17.32 30.12 15.72
CA VAL A 456 -16.92 28.71 15.95
C VAL A 456 -17.19 28.36 17.41
N ARG A 457 -17.97 27.29 17.65
CA ARG A 457 -18.36 26.89 19.01
C ARG A 457 -17.17 26.39 19.80
N GLU A 458 -17.08 26.81 21.06
CA GLU A 458 -16.02 26.31 21.95
C GLU A 458 -16.20 24.81 22.24
N SER A 459 -15.11 24.05 22.21
CA SER A 459 -15.06 22.62 22.55
C SER A 459 -13.98 22.32 23.59
N LEU A 460 -14.24 21.32 24.44
CA LEU A 460 -13.33 20.85 25.50
C LEU A 460 -13.14 19.35 25.36
N HIS A 461 -11.89 18.88 25.29
CA HIS A 461 -11.57 17.46 25.12
C HIS A 461 -10.62 17.02 26.23
N LYS A 462 -11.00 16.02 27.04
CA LYS A 462 -10.08 15.43 28.02
C LYS A 462 -9.35 14.25 27.38
N VAL A 463 -8.11 14.46 26.98
CA VAL A 463 -7.33 13.54 26.12
C VAL A 463 -5.89 13.45 26.60
N TRP A 464 -5.16 12.43 26.14
CA TRP A 464 -3.71 12.52 26.08
C TRP A 464 -3.37 13.54 24.99
N GLY A 465 -2.74 14.63 25.41
CA GLY A 465 -2.49 15.80 24.56
C GLY A 465 -1.55 15.50 23.39
N TRP A 466 -1.47 16.43 22.45
CA TRP A 466 -0.60 16.30 21.28
C TRP A 466 0.87 16.09 21.71
N GLY A 467 1.56 15.13 21.09
CA GLY A 467 2.92 14.73 21.44
C GLY A 467 3.02 13.62 22.50
N VAL A 468 1.96 13.33 23.26
CA VAL A 468 1.92 12.15 24.15
C VAL A 468 1.56 10.93 23.31
N ASN A 469 2.45 9.94 23.26
CA ASN A 469 2.25 8.77 22.39
C ASN A 469 1.20 7.80 22.91
N ASP A 470 1.24 7.48 24.19
CA ASP A 470 0.40 6.45 24.78
C ASP A 470 0.16 6.73 26.27
N PRO A 471 -0.74 5.96 26.92
CA PRO A 471 -1.10 6.19 28.33
C PRO A 471 0.04 6.10 29.35
N GLN A 472 1.20 5.51 29.01
CA GLN A 472 2.36 5.44 29.91
C GLN A 472 3.24 6.69 29.83
N ASP A 473 3.18 7.43 28.72
CA ASP A 473 4.02 8.60 28.46
C ASP A 473 3.50 9.90 29.09
N GLY A 474 2.24 9.92 29.57
CA GLY A 474 1.68 11.14 30.17
C GLY A 474 0.28 10.99 30.79
N SER A 475 -0.16 12.07 31.43
CA SER A 475 -1.52 12.19 31.96
C SER A 475 -2.49 12.79 30.93
N ARG A 476 -3.78 12.54 31.13
CA ARG A 476 -4.83 13.21 30.37
C ARG A 476 -5.13 14.60 30.91
N ASP A 477 -5.21 15.57 30.01
CA ASP A 477 -5.54 16.96 30.31
C ASP A 477 -6.73 17.45 29.46
N ILE A 478 -7.36 18.54 29.92
CA ILE A 478 -8.44 19.19 29.16
C ILE A 478 -7.82 20.18 28.18
N VAL A 479 -7.97 19.91 26.90
CA VAL A 479 -7.61 20.82 25.81
C VAL A 479 -8.84 21.61 25.39
N LYS A 480 -8.70 22.93 25.28
CA LYS A 480 -9.77 23.85 24.86
C LYS A 480 -9.51 24.33 23.44
N ASN A 481 -10.53 24.23 22.57
CA ASN A 481 -10.51 24.70 21.17
C ASN A 481 -9.24 24.28 20.40
N PRO A 482 -8.95 22.97 20.31
CA PRO A 482 -7.70 22.48 19.71
C PRO A 482 -7.57 22.70 18.20
N HIS A 483 -8.65 23.03 17.49
CA HIS A 483 -8.65 23.17 16.03
C HIS A 483 -7.73 24.30 15.55
N ASP A 484 -7.05 24.04 14.43
CA ASP A 484 -6.34 25.07 13.70
C ASP A 484 -7.33 25.89 12.87
N GLN A 485 -7.27 27.22 12.99
CA GLN A 485 -8.23 28.12 12.33
C GLN A 485 -8.04 28.21 10.82
N THR A 486 -6.85 27.88 10.32
CA THR A 486 -6.55 27.89 8.89
C THR A 486 -7.00 26.58 8.23
N ALA A 487 -6.69 25.45 8.88
CA ALA A 487 -7.01 24.12 8.36
C ALA A 487 -8.47 23.72 8.59
N SER A 488 -9.02 24.11 9.75
CA SER A 488 -10.38 23.80 10.20
C SER A 488 -11.15 25.10 10.53
N PRO A 489 -11.45 25.95 9.54
CA PRO A 489 -12.02 27.30 9.76
C PRO A 489 -13.40 27.29 10.41
N ILE A 490 -14.13 26.18 10.34
CA ILE A 490 -15.45 25.99 10.95
C ILE A 490 -15.40 25.15 12.25
N GLY A 491 -14.19 24.84 12.72
CA GLY A 491 -13.94 23.88 13.80
C GLY A 491 -14.18 22.42 13.39
N TRP A 492 -14.02 21.50 14.33
CA TRP A 492 -14.10 20.06 14.06
C TRP A 492 -15.51 19.48 14.14
N HIS A 493 -16.50 20.23 14.64
CA HIS A 493 -17.86 19.73 14.93
C HIS A 493 -18.93 20.36 14.05
N ALA A 494 -18.55 20.80 12.85
CA ALA A 494 -19.47 21.44 11.92
C ALA A 494 -19.19 21.02 10.47
N ILE A 495 -20.22 21.13 9.64
CA ILE A 495 -20.16 20.94 8.19
C ILE A 495 -21.29 21.73 7.52
N PRO A 496 -21.13 22.25 6.28
CA PRO A 496 -22.27 22.76 5.53
C PRO A 496 -23.34 21.69 5.34
N SER A 497 -24.61 22.09 5.41
CA SER A 497 -25.73 21.15 5.33
C SER A 497 -25.77 20.39 4.00
N ALA A 498 -25.35 21.03 2.90
CA ALA A 498 -25.25 20.42 1.57
C ALA A 498 -24.18 19.33 1.45
N HIS A 499 -23.20 19.29 2.36
CA HIS A 499 -22.10 18.31 2.36
C HIS A 499 -22.20 17.33 3.52
N ASN A 500 -23.31 17.34 4.26
CA ASN A 500 -23.59 16.37 5.29
C ASN A 500 -24.07 15.04 4.65
N PRO A 501 -23.28 13.95 4.70
CA PRO A 501 -23.63 12.68 4.05
C PRO A 501 -24.83 11.98 4.71
N GLN A 502 -25.31 12.48 5.85
CA GLN A 502 -26.48 11.94 6.53
C GLN A 502 -27.82 12.45 5.97
N SER A 503 -27.81 13.61 5.28
CA SER A 503 -29.03 14.20 4.72
C SER A 503 -29.78 13.24 3.78
N ASP A 504 -29.07 12.27 3.19
CA ASP A 504 -29.58 11.23 2.31
C ASP A 504 -30.32 10.07 3.02
N TYR A 505 -30.16 9.89 4.34
CA TYR A 505 -30.55 8.65 5.04
C TYR A 505 -31.66 8.78 6.09
N GLY A 506 -32.27 9.96 6.25
CA GLY A 506 -33.43 10.17 7.14
C GLY A 506 -33.18 9.87 8.62
N TYR A 507 -31.93 9.71 9.04
CA TYR A 507 -31.53 9.47 10.41
C TYR A 507 -31.23 10.82 11.08
N PRO A 508 -31.78 11.15 12.26
CA PRO A 508 -31.34 12.31 13.01
C PRO A 508 -30.10 11.92 13.82
N LEU A 509 -28.90 12.40 13.45
CA LEU A 509 -27.83 12.49 14.46
C LEU A 509 -28.37 13.41 15.56
N GLN A 510 -28.13 13.06 16.82
CA GLN A 510 -28.51 13.91 17.95
C GLN A 510 -27.56 15.12 17.94
N GLY A 511 -27.89 16.10 17.10
CA GLY A 511 -27.15 17.35 16.96
C GLY A 511 -28.11 18.53 17.05
N LEU A 512 -27.58 19.68 17.47
CA LEU A 512 -28.31 20.94 17.50
C LEU A 512 -28.63 21.33 16.05
N LYS A 513 -29.90 21.21 15.63
CA LYS A 513 -30.38 21.81 14.37
C LYS A 513 -29.91 23.26 14.32
N SER A 514 -29.34 23.67 13.19
CA SER A 514 -29.07 25.06 12.91
C SER A 514 -30.35 25.88 13.00
N ASP A 515 -30.18 27.13 13.41
CA ASP A 515 -31.15 28.16 13.08
C ASP A 515 -31.12 28.27 11.55
N ALA A 516 -32.28 28.38 10.89
CA ALA A 516 -32.42 28.35 9.44
C ALA A 516 -31.72 29.51 8.66
N ALA A 517 -30.77 30.21 9.28
CA ALA A 517 -30.13 31.41 8.79
C ALA A 517 -28.67 31.23 8.34
N ASP A 518 -28.00 30.11 8.63
CA ASP A 518 -26.57 29.91 8.33
C ASP A 518 -26.23 28.68 7.45
N ASP A 519 -27.20 27.86 7.04
CA ASP A 519 -27.02 26.65 6.21
C ASP A 519 -25.97 25.64 6.72
N MET A 520 -25.62 25.66 8.02
CA MET A 520 -24.66 24.76 8.64
C MET A 520 -25.33 23.61 9.41
N CYS A 521 -24.61 22.51 9.60
CA CYS A 521 -24.93 21.43 10.53
C CYS A 521 -23.88 21.44 11.66
N TYR A 522 -24.34 21.55 12.92
CA TYR A 522 -23.48 21.49 14.11
C TYR A 522 -23.73 20.19 14.88
N PHE A 523 -22.65 19.50 15.24
CA PHE A 523 -22.73 18.22 15.91
C PHE A 523 -22.31 18.33 17.37
N THR A 524 -23.00 17.65 18.27
CA THR A 524 -22.57 17.49 19.66
C THR A 524 -21.72 16.23 19.87
N THR A 525 -21.43 15.50 18.79
CA THR A 525 -20.66 14.26 18.78
C THR A 525 -19.36 14.37 17.96
N THR A 526 -18.59 13.29 17.86
CA THR A 526 -17.31 13.16 17.15
C THR A 526 -17.48 13.11 15.63
N TRP A 527 -18.03 14.19 15.07
CA TRP A 527 -18.38 14.32 13.65
C TRP A 527 -18.17 15.75 13.14
N GLY A 528 -17.50 15.91 12.01
CA GLY A 528 -17.44 17.19 11.28
C GLY A 528 -16.83 17.07 9.89
N ASN A 529 -16.19 18.14 9.41
CA ASN A 529 -15.69 18.24 8.03
C ASN A 529 -14.58 17.24 7.70
N ASN A 530 -13.61 17.08 8.61
CA ASN A 530 -12.38 16.34 8.34
C ASN A 530 -12.50 14.86 8.71
N VAL A 531 -13.17 14.56 9.84
CA VAL A 531 -13.23 13.22 10.43
C VAL A 531 -14.65 12.93 10.92
N GLN A 532 -15.09 11.68 10.72
CA GLN A 532 -16.24 11.09 11.37
C GLN A 532 -15.78 9.84 12.13
N ALA A 533 -15.86 9.89 13.47
CA ALA A 533 -15.32 8.85 14.35
C ALA A 533 -16.44 8.13 15.13
N GLN A 534 -16.35 6.80 15.22
CA GLN A 534 -17.37 5.90 15.79
C GLN A 534 -16.75 4.61 16.32
N GLU A 535 -17.50 3.87 17.13
CA GLU A 535 -17.19 2.45 17.35
C GLU A 535 -17.46 1.60 16.10
N ASN A 536 -16.83 0.43 16.00
CA ASN A 536 -17.22 -0.55 15.00
C ASN A 536 -17.03 -2.00 15.48
N TRP A 537 -17.64 -2.39 16.60
CA TRP A 537 -17.43 -3.74 17.16
C TRP A 537 -17.92 -4.89 16.26
N GLU A 538 -18.82 -4.62 15.32
CA GLU A 538 -19.27 -5.62 14.34
C GLU A 538 -18.26 -5.82 13.19
N GLY A 539 -17.26 -4.94 13.07
CA GLY A 539 -16.30 -4.95 11.98
C GLY A 539 -16.90 -4.64 10.61
N ARG A 540 -18.10 -4.04 10.56
CA ARG A 540 -18.87 -3.81 9.33
C ARG A 540 -18.56 -2.45 8.69
N ASN A 541 -19.02 -2.20 7.46
CA ASN A 541 -18.88 -0.87 6.84
C ASN A 541 -19.94 0.15 7.19
N ASN A 542 -20.99 -0.24 7.91
CA ASN A 542 -22.12 0.64 8.17
C ASN A 542 -21.80 1.69 9.25
N TRP A 543 -20.84 2.57 8.98
CA TRP A 543 -20.32 3.55 9.93
C TRP A 543 -21.31 4.67 10.28
N LEU A 544 -22.22 5.01 9.36
CA LEU A 544 -23.19 6.11 9.50
C LEU A 544 -24.05 5.99 10.76
N LYS A 545 -24.44 4.77 11.14
CA LYS A 545 -25.36 4.50 12.26
C LYS A 545 -24.67 3.98 13.51
N ASN A 546 -23.37 3.69 13.43
CA ASN A 546 -22.60 3.20 14.56
C ASN A 546 -22.57 4.22 15.70
N TYR A 547 -22.39 3.70 16.91
CA TYR A 547 -22.43 4.51 18.11
C TYR A 547 -21.27 5.51 18.16
N ARG A 548 -21.57 6.70 18.68
CA ARG A 548 -20.62 7.78 18.91
C ARG A 548 -20.92 8.44 20.26
N PRO A 549 -19.90 8.85 21.00
CA PRO A 549 -20.11 9.53 22.26
C PRO A 549 -20.62 10.96 22.03
N GLU A 550 -21.58 11.38 22.84
CA GLU A 550 -22.11 12.74 22.82
C GLU A 550 -21.37 13.61 23.83
N GLY A 551 -20.77 14.69 23.36
CA GLY A 551 -20.40 15.80 24.22
C GLY A 551 -21.66 16.39 24.87
N ASN A 552 -21.49 17.02 26.04
CA ASN A 552 -22.62 17.77 26.60
C ASN A 552 -23.01 18.95 25.67
N ASN A 553 -24.07 19.69 26.04
CA ASN A 553 -24.55 20.85 25.25
C ASN A 553 -23.50 21.95 25.00
N ASN A 554 -22.34 21.89 25.67
CA ASN A 554 -21.20 22.79 25.51
C ASN A 554 -19.99 22.11 24.83
N LEU A 555 -20.21 21.07 24.01
CA LEU A 555 -19.15 20.32 23.31
C LEU A 555 -18.01 19.86 24.22
N THR A 556 -18.37 19.39 25.42
CA THR A 556 -17.39 18.89 26.40
C THR A 556 -17.35 17.37 26.37
N PHE A 557 -16.20 16.83 25.94
CA PHE A 557 -15.92 15.40 25.78
C PHE A 557 -15.00 14.94 26.91
N VAL A 558 -15.59 14.53 28.03
CA VAL A 558 -14.88 14.15 29.26
C VAL A 558 -15.35 12.78 29.72
N TYR A 559 -14.67 11.73 29.24
CA TYR A 559 -15.02 10.34 29.54
C TYR A 559 -14.02 9.69 30.49
N PRO A 560 -14.47 8.83 31.42
CA PRO A 560 -13.57 8.09 32.30
C PRO A 560 -12.74 7.06 31.51
N TYR A 561 -11.55 6.74 32.01
CA TYR A 561 -10.79 5.57 31.55
C TYR A 561 -11.13 4.40 32.49
N GLY A 562 -12.18 3.64 32.16
CA GLY A 562 -12.69 2.51 32.93
C GLY A 562 -13.65 2.83 34.09
N ALA A 563 -14.31 1.78 34.62
CA ALA A 563 -15.28 1.89 35.71
C ALA A 563 -14.63 1.71 37.10
N GLY A 564 -14.31 2.80 37.80
CA GLY A 564 -14.06 2.76 39.26
C GLY A 564 -13.10 3.82 39.82
N LYS A 565 -13.34 4.26 41.06
CA LYS A 565 -12.53 5.24 41.83
C LYS A 565 -11.14 4.73 42.27
N LYS A 566 -10.62 3.66 41.67
CA LYS A 566 -9.27 3.14 41.91
C LYS A 566 -8.60 2.97 40.56
N HIS A 567 -7.89 4.00 40.14
CA HIS A 567 -6.94 3.93 39.03
C HIS A 567 -5.71 3.16 39.51
N ASP A 568 -5.70 1.85 39.27
CA ASP A 568 -4.47 1.07 39.06
C ASP A 568 -4.65 0.40 37.69
N GLY A 569 -3.80 0.76 36.74
CA GLY A 569 -3.99 0.65 35.29
C GLY A 569 -4.10 -0.72 34.63
N ASP A 570 -4.57 -1.79 35.29
CA ASP A 570 -4.41 -3.15 34.75
C ASP A 570 -5.69 -4.03 34.78
N LYS A 571 -6.92 -3.48 34.86
CA LYS A 571 -8.15 -4.33 34.83
C LYS A 571 -9.36 -3.68 34.17
N VAL A 572 -9.23 -3.16 32.96
CA VAL A 572 -10.34 -2.49 32.29
C VAL A 572 -10.54 -3.06 30.88
N ASP A 573 -11.71 -3.65 30.64
CA ASP A 573 -12.16 -4.12 29.33
C ASP A 573 -12.26 -2.93 28.35
N PRO A 574 -11.63 -2.97 27.15
CA PRO A 574 -11.74 -1.95 26.11
C PRO A 574 -13.16 -1.42 25.88
N LYS A 575 -14.15 -2.30 25.82
CA LYS A 575 -15.54 -1.89 25.58
C LYS A 575 -16.10 -0.97 26.67
N SER A 576 -15.57 -1.03 27.89
CA SER A 576 -16.04 -0.22 29.02
C SER A 576 -15.60 1.26 28.96
N TYR A 577 -14.70 1.62 28.03
CA TYR A 577 -14.23 3.00 27.82
C TYR A 577 -14.29 3.43 26.35
N ILE A 578 -15.18 2.84 25.55
CA ILE A 578 -15.33 3.19 24.12
C ILE A 578 -15.53 4.69 23.86
N ASP A 579 -16.25 5.39 24.74
CA ASP A 579 -16.45 6.85 24.61
C ASP A 579 -15.12 7.62 24.64
N LEU A 580 -14.18 7.18 25.49
CA LEU A 580 -12.85 7.74 25.56
C LEU A 580 -12.07 7.43 24.27
N SER A 581 -12.10 6.19 23.80
CA SER A 581 -11.37 5.75 22.61
C SER A 581 -11.80 6.54 21.37
N VAL A 582 -13.11 6.63 21.12
CA VAL A 582 -13.66 7.40 19.99
C VAL A 582 -13.29 8.89 20.11
N ALA A 583 -13.37 9.48 21.31
CA ALA A 583 -13.01 10.88 21.52
C ALA A 583 -11.49 11.15 21.37
N GLN A 584 -10.64 10.23 21.82
CA GLN A 584 -9.18 10.32 21.68
C GLN A 584 -8.78 10.20 20.20
N MET A 585 -9.31 9.19 19.49
CA MET A 585 -9.05 8.98 18.06
C MET A 585 -9.54 10.18 17.25
N PHE A 586 -10.74 10.73 17.54
CA PHE A 586 -11.25 11.92 16.87
C PHE A 586 -10.34 13.15 17.08
N TYR A 587 -9.86 13.37 18.30
CA TYR A 587 -8.92 14.44 18.62
C TYR A 587 -7.60 14.26 17.86
N THR A 588 -6.96 13.09 17.96
CA THR A 588 -5.67 12.83 17.31
C THR A 588 -5.80 12.95 15.78
N SER A 589 -6.87 12.43 15.20
CA SER A 589 -7.09 12.46 13.74
C SER A 589 -7.26 13.89 13.20
N ASN A 590 -8.03 14.73 13.90
CA ASN A 590 -8.17 16.12 13.49
C ASN A 590 -6.89 16.93 13.70
N MET A 591 -6.11 16.67 14.77
CA MET A 591 -4.80 17.29 14.94
C MET A 591 -3.84 16.92 13.80
N VAL A 592 -3.84 15.66 13.36
CA VAL A 592 -3.03 15.22 12.21
C VAL A 592 -3.47 15.89 10.92
N HIS A 593 -4.78 15.95 10.65
CA HIS A 593 -5.33 16.70 9.52
C HIS A 593 -4.83 18.15 9.54
N ASP A 594 -5.02 18.84 10.66
CA ASP A 594 -4.66 20.24 10.81
C ASP A 594 -3.15 20.43 10.64
N LEU A 595 -2.31 19.55 11.21
CA LEU A 595 -0.87 19.60 11.02
C LEU A 595 -0.51 19.46 9.53
N TYR A 596 -0.93 18.39 8.87
CA TYR A 596 -0.58 18.13 7.47
C TYR A 596 -1.07 19.25 6.54
N TYR A 597 -2.25 19.82 6.82
CA TYR A 597 -2.75 20.99 6.11
C TYR A 597 -1.77 22.16 6.19
N ARG A 598 -1.25 22.46 7.39
CA ARG A 598 -0.29 23.55 7.60
C ARG A 598 1.06 23.33 6.90
N TYR A 599 1.38 22.09 6.53
CA TYR A 599 2.55 21.71 5.73
C TYR A 599 2.24 21.50 4.24
N GLY A 600 1.02 21.85 3.81
CA GLY A 600 0.62 21.89 2.40
C GLY A 600 -0.03 20.61 1.88
N PHE A 601 -0.55 19.74 2.74
CA PHE A 601 -1.56 18.74 2.36
C PHE A 601 -2.95 19.37 2.48
N ASN A 602 -3.24 20.26 1.54
CA ASN A 602 -4.48 21.04 1.46
C ASN A 602 -5.43 20.45 0.40
N GLU A 603 -6.49 21.17 0.07
CA GLU A 603 -7.59 20.70 -0.77
C GLU A 603 -7.11 20.29 -2.17
N VAL A 604 -6.34 21.16 -2.86
CA VAL A 604 -5.79 20.86 -4.20
C VAL A 604 -4.73 19.75 -4.19
N ALA A 605 -4.10 19.52 -3.05
CA ALA A 605 -3.16 18.41 -2.84
C ALA A 605 -3.87 17.11 -2.43
N GLY A 606 -5.20 17.08 -2.43
CA GLY A 606 -6.02 15.89 -2.18
C GLY A 606 -6.08 15.49 -0.70
N ASN A 607 -6.23 16.47 0.20
CA ASN A 607 -6.52 16.18 1.61
C ASN A 607 -7.90 15.52 1.79
N PHE A 608 -8.23 15.13 3.02
CA PHE A 608 -9.51 14.49 3.34
C PHE A 608 -10.45 15.49 4.00
N GLN A 609 -11.37 16.05 3.22
CA GLN A 609 -12.37 17.00 3.69
C GLN A 609 -13.70 16.77 2.98
N ASN A 610 -14.80 16.77 3.73
CA ASN A 610 -16.11 16.70 3.10
C ASN A 610 -16.43 17.97 2.28
N TYR A 611 -15.91 19.12 2.69
CA TYR A 611 -16.07 20.40 2.02
C TYR A 611 -14.73 21.14 1.95
N ASN A 612 -14.39 21.62 0.76
CA ASN A 612 -13.08 22.21 0.43
C ASN A 612 -13.13 23.74 0.37
N PHE A 613 -14.25 24.36 0.80
CA PHE A 613 -14.38 25.82 0.85
C PHE A 613 -14.20 26.50 -0.52
N GLY A 614 -14.45 25.77 -1.61
CA GLY A 614 -14.21 26.25 -2.97
C GLY A 614 -12.72 26.44 -3.32
N LYS A 615 -11.80 25.88 -2.53
CA LYS A 615 -10.34 26.02 -2.73
C LYS A 615 -9.75 25.02 -3.74
N GLY A 616 -10.56 24.12 -4.28
CA GLY A 616 -10.15 23.11 -5.27
C GLY A 616 -10.10 21.70 -4.69
N GLY A 617 -9.45 20.77 -5.39
CA GLY A 617 -9.51 19.34 -5.06
C GLY A 617 -10.90 18.74 -5.29
N LYS A 618 -11.08 17.48 -4.89
CA LYS A 618 -12.39 16.83 -4.87
C LYS A 618 -12.89 16.70 -3.43
N GLU A 619 -14.16 17.03 -3.22
CA GLU A 619 -14.81 17.06 -1.90
C GLU A 619 -15.45 15.70 -1.54
N ASN A 620 -16.16 15.67 -0.41
CA ASN A 620 -16.93 14.53 0.12
C ASN A 620 -16.10 13.35 0.62
N ASP A 621 -14.84 13.60 1.02
CA ASP A 621 -13.90 12.53 1.32
C ASP A 621 -13.25 12.58 2.71
N GLY A 622 -13.87 13.27 3.68
CA GLY A 622 -13.43 13.22 5.07
C GLY A 622 -13.30 11.79 5.62
N VAL A 623 -12.34 11.62 6.55
CA VAL A 623 -11.93 10.31 7.06
C VAL A 623 -13.02 9.67 7.90
N THR A 624 -13.36 8.42 7.57
CA THR A 624 -14.17 7.54 8.41
C THR A 624 -13.25 6.78 9.37
N ALA A 625 -13.34 7.05 10.66
CA ALA A 625 -12.46 6.48 11.68
C ALA A 625 -13.22 5.54 12.62
N ASN A 626 -12.88 4.25 12.60
CA ASN A 626 -13.50 3.22 13.42
C ASN A 626 -12.60 2.86 14.60
N ALA A 627 -13.08 3.09 15.82
CA ALA A 627 -12.45 2.70 17.06
C ALA A 627 -12.88 1.29 17.48
N GLN A 628 -11.97 0.56 18.11
CA GLN A 628 -12.16 -0.82 18.58
C GLN A 628 -12.84 -1.70 17.52
N ASP A 629 -12.40 -1.57 16.27
CA ASP A 629 -13.02 -2.23 15.14
C ASP A 629 -12.91 -3.76 15.30
N GLY A 630 -14.06 -4.43 15.21
CA GLY A 630 -14.17 -5.87 15.48
C GLY A 630 -13.71 -6.76 14.34
N SER A 631 -13.23 -6.19 13.22
CA SER A 631 -12.68 -6.99 12.12
C SER A 631 -11.33 -7.60 12.47
N GLY A 632 -10.63 -7.17 13.52
CA GLY A 632 -9.33 -7.72 13.86
C GLY A 632 -8.82 -7.40 15.27
N TYR A 633 -7.64 -7.93 15.58
CA TYR A 633 -6.86 -7.64 16.77
C TYR A 633 -5.39 -7.38 16.40
N ASN A 634 -4.65 -6.72 17.29
CA ASN A 634 -3.19 -6.55 17.22
C ASN A 634 -2.67 -5.87 15.94
N ASN A 635 -3.48 -4.98 15.37
CA ASN A 635 -3.13 -4.26 14.15
C ASN A 635 -3.94 -2.95 14.06
N ALA A 636 -3.76 -2.22 12.96
CA ALA A 636 -4.64 -1.15 12.52
C ALA A 636 -4.52 -1.02 10.99
N ASN A 637 -5.33 -0.16 10.38
CA ASN A 637 -5.18 0.16 8.97
C ASN A 637 -5.79 1.48 8.54
N PHE A 638 -5.38 1.89 7.34
CA PHE A 638 -6.00 2.94 6.56
C PHE A 638 -6.22 2.52 5.09
N ALA A 639 -7.43 2.72 4.59
CA ALA A 639 -7.75 2.63 3.17
C ALA A 639 -7.68 4.01 2.51
N THR A 640 -6.91 4.15 1.43
CA THR A 640 -6.69 5.43 0.73
C THR A 640 -7.14 5.40 -0.73
N PRO A 641 -8.45 5.50 -1.00
CA PRO A 641 -8.90 5.67 -2.38
C PRO A 641 -8.49 7.06 -2.92
N PRO A 642 -8.54 7.26 -4.26
CA PRO A 642 -8.23 8.55 -4.88
C PRO A 642 -9.07 9.71 -4.37
N ASP A 643 -8.62 10.94 -4.61
CA ASP A 643 -9.29 12.19 -4.23
C ASP A 643 -10.79 12.22 -4.55
N GLY A 644 -11.59 12.67 -3.59
CA GLY A 644 -13.06 12.64 -3.65
C GLY A 644 -13.72 11.33 -3.19
N GLN A 645 -12.93 10.37 -2.68
CA GLN A 645 -13.42 9.17 -2.00
C GLN A 645 -12.85 9.07 -0.59
N ARG A 646 -13.73 8.76 0.38
CA ARG A 646 -13.40 8.79 1.82
C ARG A 646 -12.24 7.85 2.17
N GLY A 647 -11.25 8.37 2.89
CA GLY A 647 -10.31 7.53 3.61
C GLY A 647 -11.01 6.77 4.73
N ARG A 648 -10.58 5.54 5.01
CA ARG A 648 -11.16 4.73 6.10
C ARG A 648 -10.06 4.20 7.02
N MET A 649 -10.04 4.69 8.25
CA MET A 649 -9.14 4.24 9.31
C MET A 649 -9.86 3.26 10.24
N ARG A 650 -9.20 2.15 10.59
CA ARG A 650 -9.76 1.13 11.48
C ARG A 650 -8.71 0.71 12.48
N MET A 651 -9.00 1.01 13.75
CA MET A 651 -8.11 0.79 14.89
C MET A 651 -8.57 -0.43 15.66
N TYR A 652 -7.64 -1.31 16.05
CA TYR A 652 -7.99 -2.53 16.77
C TYR A 652 -7.57 -2.51 18.23
N VAL A 653 -8.25 -3.38 18.97
CA VAL A 653 -7.82 -3.83 20.29
C VAL A 653 -6.62 -4.78 20.15
N TRP A 654 -5.71 -4.73 21.10
CA TRP A 654 -4.52 -5.56 21.19
C TRP A 654 -4.64 -6.53 22.36
N ASP A 655 -4.65 -7.82 22.04
CA ASP A 655 -4.76 -8.93 23.01
C ASP A 655 -3.40 -9.49 23.48
N THR A 656 -2.30 -8.89 23.02
CA THR A 656 -0.93 -9.24 23.46
C THR A 656 -0.61 -8.80 24.90
N ALA A 657 -1.53 -8.08 25.54
CA ALA A 657 -1.44 -7.63 26.93
C ALA A 657 -2.60 -8.21 27.74
N THR A 658 -2.43 -8.37 29.06
CA THR A 658 -3.54 -8.63 29.97
C THR A 658 -3.59 -7.52 31.01
N PRO A 659 -4.63 -6.67 31.03
CA PRO A 659 -5.81 -6.68 30.15
C PRO A 659 -5.43 -6.21 28.73
N PHE A 660 -6.33 -6.45 27.77
CA PHE A 660 -6.14 -6.00 26.39
C PHE A 660 -5.94 -4.47 26.34
N ARG A 661 -5.06 -4.02 25.45
CA ARG A 661 -4.78 -2.60 25.24
C ARG A 661 -5.52 -2.10 24.01
N ASP A 662 -5.95 -0.86 24.04
CA ASP A 662 -6.73 -0.28 22.95
C ASP A 662 -5.84 0.55 22.03
N GLY A 663 -5.66 0.12 20.78
CA GLY A 663 -4.79 0.79 19.80
C GLY A 663 -5.19 2.23 19.53
N ASP A 664 -6.47 2.59 19.72
CA ASP A 664 -6.99 3.96 19.63
C ASP A 664 -6.31 4.94 20.61
N LEU A 665 -5.72 4.42 21.70
CA LEU A 665 -5.06 5.21 22.73
C LEU A 665 -3.55 5.36 22.49
N GLU A 666 -2.98 4.70 21.49
CA GLU A 666 -1.61 4.92 21.04
C GLU A 666 -1.58 5.84 19.81
N ALA A 667 -1.32 7.13 20.05
CA ALA A 667 -1.24 8.16 19.03
C ALA A 667 -0.25 7.79 17.91
N GLY A 668 0.85 7.11 18.21
CA GLY A 668 1.80 6.64 17.21
C GLY A 668 1.18 5.73 16.15
N ILE A 669 0.23 4.86 16.52
CA ILE A 669 -0.48 3.99 15.57
C ILE A 669 -1.49 4.83 14.77
N VAL A 670 -2.29 5.68 15.42
CA VAL A 670 -3.26 6.55 14.73
C VAL A 670 -2.57 7.47 13.71
N ILE A 671 -1.43 8.07 14.06
CA ILE A 671 -0.63 8.92 13.18
C ILE A 671 -0.05 8.11 12.02
N HIS A 672 0.44 6.90 12.29
CA HIS A 672 0.94 6.00 11.25
C HIS A 672 -0.14 5.72 10.20
N GLU A 673 -1.35 5.35 10.63
CA GLU A 673 -2.46 5.07 9.71
C GLU A 673 -2.85 6.28 8.86
N LEU A 674 -2.98 7.46 9.47
CA LEU A 674 -3.29 8.69 8.74
C LEU A 674 -2.17 9.10 7.77
N SER A 675 -0.93 8.68 8.03
CA SER A 675 0.21 8.91 7.14
C SER A 675 0.15 8.06 5.86
N HIS A 676 -0.53 6.91 5.87
CA HIS A 676 -0.84 6.19 4.62
C HIS A 676 -1.73 7.05 3.71
N GLY A 677 -2.76 7.68 4.30
CA GLY A 677 -3.63 8.64 3.62
C GLY A 677 -2.84 9.76 2.94
N LEU A 678 -1.98 10.42 3.73
CA LEU A 678 -1.10 11.50 3.26
C LEU A 678 -0.18 11.04 2.11
N SER A 679 0.63 10.01 2.35
CA SER A 679 1.68 9.59 1.42
C SER A 679 1.12 9.07 0.11
N THR A 680 -0.01 8.36 0.15
CA THR A 680 -0.69 7.81 -1.02
C THR A 680 -1.36 8.90 -1.87
N ARG A 681 -2.01 9.91 -1.26
CA ARG A 681 -2.62 11.02 -2.00
C ARG A 681 -1.57 11.94 -2.65
N LEU A 682 -0.46 12.20 -1.97
CA LEU A 682 0.59 13.08 -2.50
C LEU A 682 1.43 12.42 -3.61
N THR A 683 1.76 11.14 -3.47
CA THR A 683 2.69 10.46 -4.40
C THR A 683 2.02 10.17 -5.74
N GLY A 684 2.54 10.75 -6.82
CA GLY A 684 1.96 10.55 -8.17
C GLY A 684 0.63 11.27 -8.42
N GLY A 685 0.23 12.13 -7.47
CA GLY A 685 -0.88 13.07 -7.57
C GLY A 685 -2.22 12.53 -7.03
N PRO A 686 -3.13 13.43 -6.59
CA PRO A 686 -4.33 13.08 -5.81
C PRO A 686 -5.25 12.01 -6.40
N SER A 687 -5.33 11.93 -7.72
CA SER A 687 -6.19 10.98 -8.44
C SER A 687 -5.56 9.60 -8.68
N ASN A 688 -4.31 9.35 -8.24
CA ASN A 688 -3.61 8.08 -8.45
C ASN A 688 -3.08 7.47 -7.13
N SER A 689 -3.94 6.72 -6.43
CA SER A 689 -3.57 5.97 -5.22
C SER A 689 -2.74 4.71 -5.48
N GLY A 690 -2.40 4.39 -6.73
CA GLY A 690 -1.66 3.19 -7.12
C GLY A 690 -0.14 3.26 -6.96
N CYS A 691 0.37 4.36 -6.42
CA CYS A 691 1.79 4.70 -6.49
C CYS A 691 2.66 4.14 -5.36
N LEU A 692 2.08 3.62 -4.29
CA LEU A 692 2.79 3.05 -3.14
C LEU A 692 2.31 1.62 -2.82
N GLY A 693 1.94 0.85 -3.83
CA GLY A 693 1.26 -0.43 -3.62
C GLY A 693 2.15 -1.57 -3.10
N TRP A 694 3.45 -1.59 -3.41
CA TRP A 694 4.32 -2.75 -3.10
C TRP A 694 5.82 -2.47 -3.19
N GLY A 695 6.65 -3.45 -2.81
CA GLY A 695 8.11 -3.40 -2.93
C GLY A 695 8.73 -2.24 -2.13
N GLU A 696 9.75 -1.58 -2.68
CA GLU A 696 10.33 -0.39 -2.06
C GLU A 696 9.31 0.75 -1.91
N SER A 697 8.41 0.94 -2.88
CA SER A 697 7.41 2.00 -2.83
C SER A 697 6.40 1.80 -1.69
N GLY A 698 5.84 0.59 -1.56
CA GLY A 698 4.95 0.24 -0.45
C GLY A 698 5.66 0.23 0.89
N GLY A 699 6.92 -0.24 0.93
CA GLY A 699 7.74 -0.12 2.12
C GLY A 699 7.98 1.33 2.54
N MET A 700 8.20 2.26 1.61
CA MET A 700 8.28 3.68 1.99
C MET A 700 6.96 4.22 2.54
N GLY A 701 5.80 3.71 2.07
CA GLY A 701 4.49 3.96 2.68
C GLY A 701 4.48 3.74 4.18
N GLU A 702 4.89 2.54 4.60
CA GLU A 702 5.08 2.15 6.01
C GLU A 702 6.10 3.03 6.74
N GLY A 703 7.24 3.27 6.08
CA GLY A 703 8.34 4.01 6.69
C GLY A 703 8.05 5.50 6.90
N TRP A 704 7.24 6.13 6.03
CA TRP A 704 6.78 7.50 6.24
C TRP A 704 5.83 7.59 7.43
N GLY A 705 4.95 6.61 7.63
CA GLY A 705 4.07 6.56 8.80
C GLY A 705 4.82 6.46 10.10
N ASP A 706 5.79 5.54 10.17
CA ASP A 706 6.65 5.40 11.35
C ASP A 706 7.50 6.65 11.60
N PHE A 707 8.05 7.26 10.55
CA PHE A 707 8.82 8.49 10.67
C PHE A 707 7.99 9.67 11.18
N LEU A 708 6.78 9.87 10.64
CA LEU A 708 5.89 10.97 11.04
C LEU A 708 5.38 10.77 12.47
N ALA A 709 4.98 9.55 12.84
CA ALA A 709 4.65 9.20 14.22
C ALA A 709 5.83 9.51 15.17
N THR A 710 7.05 9.12 14.78
CA THR A 710 8.28 9.33 15.57
C THR A 710 8.62 10.80 15.72
N VAL A 711 8.61 11.61 14.65
CA VAL A 711 8.97 13.03 14.74
C VAL A 711 7.95 13.83 15.54
N ILE A 712 6.66 13.49 15.43
CA ILE A 712 5.58 14.15 16.17
C ILE A 712 5.68 13.91 17.68
N ARG A 713 6.01 12.68 18.10
CA ARG A 713 6.22 12.36 19.53
C ARG A 713 7.62 12.68 20.06
N SER A 714 8.52 13.15 19.20
CA SER A 714 9.89 13.41 19.60
C SER A 714 10.00 14.61 20.55
N THR A 715 11.12 14.72 21.26
CA THR A 715 11.41 15.86 22.13
C THR A 715 12.80 16.42 21.84
N ALA A 716 13.10 17.61 22.37
CA ALA A 716 14.43 18.22 22.25
C ALA A 716 15.55 17.32 22.79
N LYS A 717 15.25 16.41 23.72
CA LYS A 717 16.20 15.43 24.23
C LYS A 717 16.17 14.17 23.35
N TYR A 718 17.32 13.84 22.77
CA TYR A 718 17.51 12.60 22.03
C TYR A 718 17.01 11.37 22.81
N SER A 719 16.25 10.52 22.13
CA SER A 719 15.77 9.22 22.60
C SER A 719 15.71 8.25 21.42
N ASP A 720 15.74 6.95 21.72
CA ASP A 720 15.43 5.90 20.73
C ASP A 720 13.92 5.63 20.79
N TYR A 721 13.27 5.42 19.64
CA TYR A 721 11.81 5.34 19.56
C TYR A 721 11.34 3.97 19.05
N PRO A 722 10.61 3.19 19.87
CA PRO A 722 9.92 2.01 19.40
C PRO A 722 8.53 2.37 18.84
N MET A 723 8.02 1.58 17.90
CA MET A 723 6.65 1.71 17.39
C MET A 723 5.73 0.67 18.01
N GLY A 724 4.53 1.07 18.42
CA GLY A 724 3.49 0.16 18.93
C GLY A 724 3.86 -0.52 20.25
N ALA A 725 4.82 0.00 21.00
CA ALA A 725 5.40 -0.69 22.16
C ALA A 725 4.38 -0.90 23.27
N TRP A 726 3.57 0.12 23.53
CA TRP A 726 2.52 0.05 24.53
C TRP A 726 1.42 -0.89 24.05
N ALA A 727 0.78 -0.65 22.90
CA ALA A 727 -0.32 -1.49 22.43
C ALA A 727 0.08 -2.97 22.32
N ALA A 728 1.25 -3.25 21.74
CA ALA A 728 1.76 -4.61 21.57
C ALA A 728 2.32 -5.24 22.86
N ASN A 729 2.47 -4.48 23.95
CA ASN A 729 3.08 -4.93 25.20
C ASN A 729 4.47 -5.57 24.98
N ARG A 730 5.28 -4.87 24.19
CA ARG A 730 6.65 -5.23 23.84
C ARG A 730 7.52 -3.99 24.01
N ASP A 731 8.45 -3.99 24.97
CA ASP A 731 9.30 -2.82 25.27
C ASP A 731 10.06 -2.28 24.04
N LYS A 732 10.35 -3.15 23.06
CA LYS A 732 11.05 -2.78 21.82
C LYS A 732 10.12 -2.45 20.64
N GLY A 733 8.81 -2.53 20.83
CA GLY A 733 7.82 -2.33 19.76
C GLY A 733 7.61 -3.53 18.86
N ILE A 734 6.95 -3.26 17.73
CA ILE A 734 6.55 -4.26 16.72
C ILE A 734 7.54 -4.41 15.55
N ARG A 735 8.48 -3.47 15.41
CA ARG A 735 9.53 -3.50 14.37
C ARG A 735 10.73 -4.34 14.84
N ASN A 736 11.59 -4.77 13.92
CA ASN A 736 12.76 -5.60 14.23
C ASN A 736 13.77 -4.85 15.12
N TYR A 737 13.95 -3.57 14.87
CA TYR A 737 14.81 -2.67 15.62
C TYR A 737 14.07 -1.38 16.02
N ILE A 738 14.45 -0.85 17.17
CA ILE A 738 14.05 0.48 17.64
C ILE A 738 14.72 1.54 16.75
N TYR A 739 14.07 2.67 16.45
CA TYR A 739 14.73 3.75 15.72
C TYR A 739 15.80 4.40 16.57
N SER A 740 17.05 4.38 16.07
CA SER A 740 18.22 4.82 16.82
C SER A 740 19.36 5.25 15.89
N THR A 741 20.09 6.31 16.23
CA THR A 741 21.34 6.65 15.54
C THR A 741 22.48 5.68 15.87
N ASN A 742 22.35 4.90 16.94
CA ASN A 742 23.35 3.92 17.36
C ASN A 742 23.29 2.66 16.48
N MET A 743 24.37 2.39 15.74
CA MET A 743 24.51 1.21 14.86
C MET A 743 24.45 -0.14 15.59
N THR A 744 24.59 -0.16 16.92
CA THR A 744 24.44 -1.38 17.74
C THR A 744 22.97 -1.63 18.07
N THR A 745 22.20 -0.57 18.37
CA THR A 745 20.76 -0.64 18.65
C THR A 745 19.99 -0.91 17.37
N ASN A 746 20.34 -0.21 16.28
CA ASN A 746 19.75 -0.40 14.96
C ASN A 746 20.85 -0.42 13.90
N PRO A 747 21.25 -1.61 13.40
CA PRO A 747 22.30 -1.75 12.38
C PRO A 747 21.78 -1.55 10.95
N SER A 748 20.49 -1.24 10.77
CA SER A 748 19.87 -1.23 9.44
C SER A 748 20.54 -0.22 8.50
N VAL A 749 20.80 -0.67 7.28
CA VAL A 749 21.34 0.08 6.13
C VAL A 749 20.57 -0.33 4.88
N TYR A 750 20.77 0.33 3.73
CA TYR A 750 20.04 -0.02 2.50
C TYR A 750 20.17 -1.51 2.11
N LYS A 751 21.36 -2.11 2.24
CA LYS A 751 21.58 -3.55 2.00
C LYS A 751 20.87 -4.48 2.98
N THR A 752 20.36 -3.99 4.12
CA THR A 752 19.54 -4.79 5.05
C THR A 752 18.31 -5.36 4.36
N LEU A 753 17.81 -4.69 3.32
CA LEU A 753 16.68 -5.17 2.51
C LEU A 753 16.96 -6.49 1.77
N ASP A 754 18.23 -6.90 1.61
CA ASP A 754 18.59 -8.21 1.05
C ASP A 754 18.53 -9.33 2.12
N GLY A 755 18.39 -8.94 3.38
CA GLY A 755 18.33 -9.84 4.53
C GLY A 755 17.00 -10.60 4.61
N GLY A 756 17.04 -11.82 5.15
CA GLY A 756 15.84 -12.62 5.32
C GLY A 756 14.83 -11.90 6.22
N GLY A 757 13.59 -11.75 5.74
CA GLY A 757 12.50 -11.09 6.49
C GLY A 757 12.17 -9.68 6.01
N TYR A 758 12.93 -9.12 5.07
CA TYR A 758 12.74 -7.78 4.52
C TYR A 758 11.97 -7.73 3.18
N TRP A 759 11.05 -8.68 2.98
CA TRP A 759 10.21 -8.76 1.77
C TRP A 759 8.85 -8.07 1.95
N GLY A 760 8.33 -8.05 3.18
CA GLY A 760 7.08 -7.36 3.52
C GLY A 760 7.30 -5.86 3.64
N VAL A 761 6.30 -5.08 3.24
CA VAL A 761 6.35 -3.61 3.25
C VAL A 761 6.72 -3.06 4.63
N HIS A 762 6.23 -3.63 5.72
CA HIS A 762 6.58 -3.23 7.09
C HIS A 762 8.09 -3.30 7.39
N ALA A 763 8.74 -4.38 6.97
CA ALA A 763 10.17 -4.57 7.21
C ALA A 763 11.01 -3.65 6.32
N ILE A 764 10.59 -3.45 5.06
CA ILE A 764 11.20 -2.46 4.18
C ILE A 764 11.04 -1.05 4.75
N GLY A 765 9.86 -0.72 5.26
CA GLY A 765 9.52 0.56 5.86
C GLY A 765 10.30 0.88 7.11
N GLU A 766 10.56 -0.11 7.96
CA GLU A 766 11.46 0.06 9.11
C GLU A 766 12.84 0.58 8.68
N VAL A 767 13.41 0.04 7.58
CA VAL A 767 14.70 0.53 7.06
C VAL A 767 14.58 1.97 6.57
N TRP A 768 13.50 2.30 5.85
CA TRP A 768 13.26 3.67 5.37
C TRP A 768 13.08 4.68 6.53
N ALA A 769 12.23 4.36 7.50
CA ALA A 769 12.00 5.16 8.69
C ALA A 769 13.29 5.38 9.49
N GLN A 770 14.10 4.32 9.64
CA GLN A 770 15.41 4.41 10.30
C GLN A 770 16.37 5.34 9.55
N ILE A 771 16.39 5.31 8.22
CA ILE A 771 17.19 6.24 7.42
C ILE A 771 16.71 7.68 7.64
N LEU A 772 15.40 7.93 7.57
CA LEU A 772 14.83 9.26 7.79
C LEU A 772 15.05 9.77 9.21
N PHE A 773 14.98 8.90 10.22
CA PHE A 773 15.29 9.25 11.61
C PHE A 773 16.73 9.74 11.75
N VAL A 774 17.70 9.08 11.11
CA VAL A 774 19.11 9.52 11.11
C VAL A 774 19.30 10.84 10.37
N VAL A 775 18.60 11.02 9.24
CA VAL A 775 18.61 12.29 8.49
C VAL A 775 18.05 13.43 9.36
N LEU A 776 16.94 13.19 10.08
CA LEU A 776 16.36 14.14 11.03
C LEU A 776 17.38 14.55 12.11
N GLN A 777 18.09 13.59 12.71
CA GLN A 777 19.09 13.91 13.74
C GLN A 777 20.22 14.79 13.17
N GLY A 778 20.70 14.52 11.95
CA GLY A 778 21.67 15.39 11.29
C GLY A 778 21.13 16.81 11.03
N ILE A 779 19.85 16.94 10.66
CA ILE A 779 19.19 18.24 10.53
C ILE A 779 19.08 18.97 11.88
N LEU A 780 18.79 18.26 12.97
CA LEU A 780 18.73 18.80 14.33
C LEU A 780 20.09 19.21 14.91
N GLU A 781 21.20 18.65 14.41
CA GLU A 781 22.54 19.15 14.73
C GLU A 781 22.81 20.52 14.11
N LYS A 782 22.19 20.80 12.96
CA LYS A 782 22.37 22.06 12.23
C LYS A 782 21.33 23.13 12.61
N HIS A 783 20.09 22.73 12.89
CA HIS A 783 18.97 23.62 13.17
C HIS A 783 18.39 23.34 14.55
N PRO A 784 17.95 24.37 15.30
CA PRO A 784 17.39 24.18 16.64
C PRO A 784 16.13 23.30 16.61
N TYR A 785 15.89 22.56 17.68
CA TYR A 785 14.62 21.85 17.88
C TYR A 785 13.49 22.84 18.20
N GLY A 786 12.30 22.60 17.65
CA GLY A 786 11.09 23.37 17.93
C GLY A 786 10.12 22.58 18.80
N GLU A 787 9.70 23.15 19.93
CA GLU A 787 8.75 22.50 20.86
C GLU A 787 7.34 22.29 20.26
N SER A 788 7.00 23.05 19.22
CA SER A 788 5.77 22.88 18.45
C SER A 788 6.08 22.64 16.99
N LEU A 789 5.35 21.72 16.37
CA LEU A 789 5.31 21.53 14.92
C LEU A 789 4.20 22.37 14.27
N PHE A 790 3.28 22.96 15.04
CA PHE A 790 2.25 23.84 14.50
C PHE A 790 2.80 25.25 14.27
N PRO A 791 2.69 25.79 13.03
CA PRO A 791 3.03 27.16 12.76
C PRO A 791 2.04 28.16 13.38
N PRO A 792 2.47 29.40 13.68
CA PRO A 792 1.57 30.44 14.20
C PRO A 792 0.42 30.72 13.23
N GLN A 793 -0.72 31.23 13.69
CA GLN A 793 -1.80 31.62 12.77
C GLN A 793 -1.33 32.78 11.86
N PRO A 794 -1.60 32.73 10.55
CA PRO A 794 -1.36 33.87 9.67
C PRO A 794 -2.33 35.02 10.00
N ASN A 795 -2.02 36.22 9.51
CA ASN A 795 -2.95 37.35 9.63
C ASN A 795 -4.18 37.16 8.70
N THR A 796 -5.12 38.11 8.70
CA THR A 796 -6.36 38.04 7.91
C THR A 796 -6.15 37.98 6.38
N GLN A 797 -4.92 38.18 5.90
CA GLN A 797 -4.54 38.10 4.50
C GLN A 797 -3.81 36.77 4.18
N GLY A 798 -3.72 35.84 5.13
CA GLY A 798 -2.96 34.60 4.98
C GLY A 798 -1.44 34.78 5.07
N ILE A 799 -0.97 35.94 5.53
CA ILE A 799 0.46 36.28 5.55
C ILE A 799 1.02 36.11 6.97
N TYR A 800 2.18 35.48 7.08
CA TYR A 800 2.95 35.42 8.32
C TYR A 800 3.70 36.72 8.57
N GLU A 801 3.64 37.23 9.79
CA GLU A 801 4.44 38.39 10.21
C GLU A 801 5.86 37.95 10.56
N TYR A 802 6.85 38.76 10.18
CA TYR A 802 8.28 38.49 10.42
C TYR A 802 8.94 39.64 11.19
N PRO A 803 9.96 39.33 12.02
CA PRO A 803 10.42 37.99 12.38
C PRO A 803 9.41 37.27 13.29
N ASN A 804 9.26 35.95 13.12
CA ASN A 804 8.56 35.10 14.08
C ASN A 804 9.46 33.93 14.47
N ASP A 805 9.10 33.20 15.53
CA ASP A 805 9.96 32.16 16.09
C ASP A 805 9.90 30.83 15.32
N PHE A 806 8.89 30.65 14.46
CA PHE A 806 8.70 29.40 13.73
C PHE A 806 9.31 29.43 12.33
N TYR A 807 9.14 30.53 11.60
CA TYR A 807 9.53 30.70 10.22
C TYR A 807 10.61 31.76 10.04
N LEU A 808 11.58 31.45 9.17
CA LEU A 808 12.38 32.44 8.48
C LEU A 808 11.57 33.02 7.29
N PRO A 809 11.83 34.29 6.90
CA PRO A 809 11.20 34.87 5.73
C PRO A 809 11.56 34.07 4.46
N PRO A 810 10.67 34.04 3.45
CA PRO A 810 10.97 33.40 2.18
C PRO A 810 12.26 33.93 1.55
N LEU A 811 13.01 33.07 0.86
CA LEU A 811 14.15 33.53 0.07
C LEU A 811 13.68 34.47 -1.05
N LYS A 812 14.56 35.38 -1.48
CA LYS A 812 14.26 36.31 -2.57
C LYS A 812 13.79 35.56 -3.83
N GLY A 813 12.56 35.86 -4.27
CA GLY A 813 11.95 35.21 -5.44
C GLY A 813 11.25 33.88 -5.12
N LYS A 814 11.07 33.54 -3.84
CA LYS A 814 10.24 32.44 -3.35
C LYS A 814 9.11 33.00 -2.47
N THR A 815 8.01 32.26 -2.40
CA THR A 815 6.83 32.60 -1.59
C THR A 815 6.76 31.80 -0.30
N ALA A 816 7.32 30.59 -0.29
CA ALA A 816 7.30 29.67 0.84
C ALA A 816 8.05 30.23 2.07
N PRO A 817 7.41 30.29 3.26
CA PRO A 817 8.14 30.49 4.50
C PRO A 817 9.00 29.26 4.80
N ILE A 818 10.15 29.44 5.46
CA ILE A 818 11.08 28.33 5.75
C ILE A 818 11.00 28.00 7.25
N PRO A 819 10.61 26.78 7.65
CA PRO A 819 10.66 26.40 9.05
C PRO A 819 12.09 26.55 9.60
N LYS A 820 12.22 27.31 10.69
CA LYS A 820 13.49 27.57 11.37
C LYS A 820 13.96 26.37 12.19
N HIS A 821 13.01 25.59 12.70
CA HIS A 821 13.29 24.44 13.57
C HIS A 821 13.52 23.17 12.76
N GLY A 822 14.54 22.39 13.11
CA GLY A 822 14.99 21.23 12.32
C GLY A 822 13.94 20.12 12.18
N ASN A 823 13.18 19.84 13.23
CA ASN A 823 12.06 18.89 13.20
C ASN A 823 10.94 19.37 12.27
N ALA A 824 10.51 20.63 12.42
CA ALA A 824 9.52 21.23 11.54
C ALA A 824 9.99 21.31 10.07
N LEU A 825 11.26 21.63 9.85
CA LEU A 825 11.87 21.66 8.52
C LEU A 825 11.85 20.26 7.88
N MET A 826 12.23 19.23 8.63
CA MET A 826 12.24 17.88 8.09
C MET A 826 10.83 17.38 7.72
N VAL A 827 9.80 17.72 8.51
CA VAL A 827 8.40 17.43 8.15
C VAL A 827 8.04 18.12 6.82
N GLN A 828 8.35 19.42 6.67
CA GLN A 828 8.11 20.14 5.41
C GLN A 828 8.80 19.48 4.22
N LEU A 829 10.09 19.13 4.37
CA LEU A 829 10.86 18.51 3.30
C LEU A 829 10.30 17.14 2.89
N VAL A 830 9.80 16.34 3.84
CA VAL A 830 9.19 15.03 3.54
C VAL A 830 7.89 15.19 2.78
N LEU A 831 7.00 16.10 3.20
CA LEU A 831 5.72 16.32 2.51
C LEU A 831 5.93 16.91 1.11
N ASP A 832 6.86 17.86 0.95
CA ASP A 832 7.20 18.41 -0.36
C ASP A 832 7.84 17.36 -1.26
N ALA A 833 8.66 16.45 -0.71
CA ALA A 833 9.24 15.36 -1.48
C ALA A 833 8.19 14.38 -2.03
N MET A 834 7.15 14.07 -1.24
CA MET A 834 6.05 13.21 -1.70
C MET A 834 5.32 13.80 -2.91
N LYS A 835 5.16 15.13 -2.98
CA LYS A 835 4.59 15.83 -4.14
C LYS A 835 5.51 15.81 -5.36
N LEU A 836 6.83 15.85 -5.14
CA LEU A 836 7.85 15.91 -6.20
C LEU A 836 8.17 14.55 -6.83
N GLN A 837 8.17 13.48 -6.05
CA GLN A 837 8.63 12.16 -6.46
C GLN A 837 7.70 11.51 -7.50
N PRO A 838 8.19 10.57 -8.33
CA PRO A 838 7.36 9.89 -9.32
C PRO A 838 6.38 8.91 -8.68
N CYS A 839 5.44 8.41 -9.48
CA CYS A 839 4.66 7.24 -9.11
C CYS A 839 5.59 6.01 -9.00
N ARG A 840 5.35 5.14 -8.01
CA ARG A 840 6.19 3.97 -7.67
C ARG A 840 7.67 4.32 -7.50
N PRO A 841 8.01 5.27 -6.61
CA PRO A 841 9.38 5.69 -6.40
C PRO A 841 10.22 4.56 -5.77
N SER A 842 11.51 4.53 -6.10
CA SER A 842 12.51 3.77 -5.33
C SER A 842 13.04 4.59 -4.17
N PHE A 843 13.82 3.96 -3.27
CA PHE A 843 14.51 4.70 -2.20
C PHE A 843 15.40 5.83 -2.75
N PHE A 844 15.99 5.63 -3.94
CA PHE A 844 16.80 6.66 -4.60
C PHE A 844 15.96 7.85 -5.06
N ALA A 845 14.81 7.59 -5.67
CA ALA A 845 13.92 8.65 -6.15
C ALA A 845 13.36 9.49 -4.99
N ALA A 846 12.95 8.83 -3.89
CA ALA A 846 12.45 9.51 -2.70
C ALA A 846 13.56 10.32 -1.99
N ARG A 847 14.77 9.76 -1.85
CA ARG A 847 15.95 10.49 -1.34
C ARG A 847 16.21 11.75 -2.16
N ASP A 848 16.27 11.60 -3.49
CA ASP A 848 16.58 12.71 -4.39
C ASP A 848 15.45 13.75 -4.38
N ALA A 849 14.20 13.34 -4.19
CA ALA A 849 13.06 14.24 -3.99
C ALA A 849 13.15 15.05 -2.69
N ILE A 850 13.59 14.45 -1.57
CA ILE A 850 13.82 15.16 -0.29
C ILE A 850 14.94 16.21 -0.45
N ILE A 851 16.01 15.86 -1.16
CA ILE A 851 17.11 16.80 -1.43
C ILE A 851 16.63 17.91 -2.39
N GLN A 852 15.81 17.59 -3.38
CA GLN A 852 15.19 18.57 -4.27
C GLN A 852 14.24 19.52 -3.52
N ALA A 853 13.46 19.00 -2.57
CA ALA A 853 12.60 19.81 -1.71
C ALA A 853 13.42 20.86 -0.94
N ASP A 854 14.59 20.49 -0.41
CA ASP A 854 15.49 21.44 0.26
C ASP A 854 16.05 22.49 -0.70
N GLU A 855 16.41 22.10 -1.92
CA GLU A 855 16.80 23.05 -2.96
C GLU A 855 15.69 24.05 -3.28
N ASN A 856 14.46 23.55 -3.41
CA ASN A 856 13.28 24.34 -3.73
C ASN A 856 12.86 25.26 -2.59
N LEU A 857 13.04 24.85 -1.33
CA LEU A 857 12.65 25.62 -0.15
C LEU A 857 13.80 26.53 0.33
N THR A 858 14.92 25.94 0.76
CA THR A 858 16.05 26.64 1.41
C THR A 858 17.15 27.07 0.46
N GLY A 859 17.04 26.73 -0.84
CA GLY A 859 18.14 26.98 -1.79
C GLY A 859 19.27 25.95 -1.67
N GLY A 860 19.01 24.81 -1.03
CA GLY A 860 19.95 23.71 -0.89
C GLY A 860 20.92 23.88 0.28
N GLU A 861 20.53 24.68 1.27
CA GLU A 861 21.36 24.97 2.44
C GLU A 861 21.71 23.71 3.23
N ASN A 862 20.85 22.69 3.18
CA ASN A 862 20.97 21.45 3.95
C ASN A 862 21.44 20.26 3.11
N LYS A 863 21.65 20.47 1.81
CA LYS A 863 22.05 19.43 0.84
C LYS A 863 23.13 18.48 1.36
N CYS A 864 24.20 19.00 1.96
CA CYS A 864 25.29 18.16 2.45
C CYS A 864 24.96 17.39 3.73
N VAL A 865 24.14 17.95 4.62
CA VAL A 865 23.65 17.25 5.82
C VAL A 865 22.68 16.13 5.42
N LEU A 866 21.78 16.40 4.48
CA LEU A 866 20.87 15.40 3.92
C LEU A 866 21.65 14.23 3.29
N TRP A 867 22.58 14.54 2.38
CA TRP A 867 23.44 13.51 1.77
C TRP A 867 24.23 12.71 2.80
N ALA A 868 24.78 13.35 3.83
CA ALA A 868 25.51 12.66 4.89
C ALA A 868 24.59 11.70 5.68
N GLY A 869 23.37 12.12 6.02
CA GLY A 869 22.40 11.28 6.69
C GLY A 869 22.04 10.03 5.86
N PHE A 870 21.66 10.21 4.60
CA PHE A 870 21.35 9.09 3.70
C PHE A 870 22.56 8.16 3.47
N ALA A 871 23.73 8.75 3.19
CA ALA A 871 24.96 7.99 2.97
C ALA A 871 25.38 7.19 4.21
N SER A 872 25.21 7.72 5.42
CA SER A 872 25.55 7.02 6.67
C SER A 872 24.81 5.69 6.84
N ARG A 873 23.68 5.52 6.15
CA ARG A 873 22.86 4.31 6.13
C ARG A 873 22.89 3.58 4.78
N GLY A 874 23.94 3.80 4.00
CA GLY A 874 24.21 3.06 2.77
C GLY A 874 23.46 3.57 1.53
N LEU A 875 22.75 4.69 1.61
CA LEU A 875 21.98 5.27 0.51
C LEU A 875 22.67 6.49 -0.14
N GLY A 876 24.00 6.42 -0.27
CA GLY A 876 24.83 7.41 -0.95
C GLY A 876 24.62 7.49 -2.48
N PRO A 877 25.29 8.42 -3.18
CA PRO A 877 25.04 8.71 -4.59
C PRO A 877 25.36 7.54 -5.53
N PHE A 878 26.16 6.57 -5.10
CA PHE A 878 26.49 5.38 -5.89
C PHE A 878 25.83 4.09 -5.36
N ALA A 879 24.83 4.20 -4.48
CA ALA A 879 24.05 3.05 -4.05
C ALA A 879 23.29 2.47 -5.25
N GLN A 880 23.15 1.15 -5.31
CA GLN A 880 22.67 0.44 -6.50
C GLN A 880 21.80 -0.76 -6.12
N ILE A 881 20.94 -1.16 -7.07
CA ILE A 881 20.22 -2.43 -7.05
C ILE A 881 20.46 -3.14 -8.39
N LYS A 882 20.79 -4.43 -8.36
CA LYS A 882 20.96 -5.28 -9.55
C LYS A 882 19.89 -6.35 -9.59
N GLY A 883 19.32 -6.59 -10.77
CA GLY A 883 18.28 -7.60 -10.95
C GLY A 883 17.06 -7.33 -10.08
N GLY A 884 16.65 -6.06 -9.98
CA GLY A 884 15.46 -5.67 -9.24
C GLY A 884 14.25 -6.49 -9.70
N THR A 885 13.37 -6.82 -8.76
CA THR A 885 12.06 -7.41 -9.08
C THR A 885 10.95 -6.49 -8.58
N PRO A 886 9.72 -6.63 -9.11
CA PRO A 886 8.65 -5.72 -8.73
C PRO A 886 8.35 -5.74 -7.23
N TRP A 887 8.39 -6.90 -6.57
CA TRP A 887 8.18 -7.10 -5.12
C TRP A 887 9.36 -6.65 -4.23
N GLY A 888 10.26 -5.81 -4.74
CA GLY A 888 11.39 -5.28 -3.96
C GLY A 888 12.57 -6.25 -3.84
N GLY A 889 12.62 -7.30 -4.67
CA GLY A 889 13.79 -8.16 -4.80
C GLY A 889 14.92 -7.49 -5.58
N GLY A 890 16.03 -8.21 -5.72
CA GLY A 890 17.28 -7.72 -6.29
C GLY A 890 18.41 -7.65 -5.27
N ILE A 891 19.64 -7.48 -5.75
CA ILE A 891 20.84 -7.42 -4.90
C ILE A 891 21.25 -5.97 -4.74
N ARG A 892 21.22 -5.47 -3.51
CA ARG A 892 21.56 -4.08 -3.18
C ARG A 892 23.02 -3.92 -2.81
N LYS A 893 23.55 -2.77 -3.19
CA LYS A 893 24.88 -2.32 -2.83
C LYS A 893 24.79 -1.01 -2.09
N ASN A 894 25.27 -1.02 -0.84
CA ASN A 894 25.44 0.19 -0.05
C ASN A 894 26.46 1.11 -0.72
N ASP A 895 26.22 2.41 -0.61
CA ASP A 895 27.24 3.43 -0.77
C ASP A 895 27.21 4.37 0.43
N PHE A 896 28.37 4.52 1.08
CA PHE A 896 28.55 5.40 2.24
C PHE A 896 29.26 6.70 1.87
N SER A 897 29.52 6.93 0.58
CA SER A 897 30.14 8.17 0.10
C SER A 897 29.13 9.33 0.12
N VAL A 898 29.64 10.56 0.20
CA VAL A 898 28.86 11.78 -0.06
C VAL A 898 29.30 12.41 -1.37
N PRO A 899 28.51 13.31 -2.00
CA PRO A 899 28.94 13.99 -3.21
C PRO A 899 30.23 14.81 -3.03
N VAL A 900 30.99 15.00 -4.12
CA VAL A 900 32.25 15.79 -4.11
C VAL A 900 32.06 17.19 -3.53
N LYS A 901 30.94 17.85 -3.90
CA LYS A 901 30.60 19.20 -3.40
C LYS A 901 30.38 19.23 -1.88
N CYS A 902 30.16 18.09 -1.26
CA CYS A 902 30.00 17.91 0.18
C CYS A 902 31.24 17.30 0.85
N GLY A 903 32.40 17.34 0.18
CA GLY A 903 33.68 16.84 0.70
C GLY A 903 33.96 15.37 0.38
N GLY A 904 33.15 14.72 -0.45
CA GLY A 904 33.37 13.34 -0.86
C GLY A 904 34.43 13.15 -1.95
N THR A 905 34.78 11.89 -2.23
CA THR A 905 35.86 11.51 -3.16
C THR A 905 35.42 11.44 -4.63
N GLY A 906 34.11 11.54 -4.90
CA GLY A 906 33.54 11.40 -6.24
C GLY A 906 33.64 9.99 -6.80
N LYS A 907 33.92 9.01 -5.95
CA LYS A 907 34.00 7.59 -6.28
C LYS A 907 33.21 6.80 -5.24
N PRO A 908 32.60 5.66 -5.62
CA PRO A 908 31.95 4.78 -4.66
C PRO A 908 32.94 4.34 -3.59
N ASN A 909 32.48 4.24 -2.34
CA ASN A 909 33.35 3.79 -1.26
C ASN A 909 33.69 2.31 -1.50
N ARG A 910 34.95 2.02 -1.87
CA ARG A 910 35.47 0.64 -1.95
C ARG A 910 35.87 0.22 -0.53
N GLY A 911 34.89 -0.01 0.33
CA GLY A 911 35.15 -0.43 1.71
C GLY A 911 35.35 -1.95 1.80
N ASP A 912 36.60 -2.36 2.05
CA ASP A 912 37.04 -3.49 2.88
C ASP A 912 36.28 -4.81 2.76
N GLY A 913 36.43 -5.47 1.61
CA GLY A 913 36.35 -6.92 1.50
C GLY A 913 37.76 -7.46 1.40
N ASN A 914 38.17 -8.24 2.39
CA ASN A 914 39.32 -9.13 2.32
C ASN A 914 38.98 -10.28 1.34
N ASP A 915 38.69 -9.96 0.08
CA ASP A 915 38.54 -10.91 -1.00
C ASP A 915 39.96 -11.17 -1.54
N GLY A 916 40.69 -12.01 -0.80
CA GLY A 916 41.69 -12.84 -1.46
C GLY A 916 40.95 -13.78 -2.40
N ASP A 917 41.08 -13.57 -3.70
CA ASP A 917 41.99 -14.39 -4.49
C ASP A 917 42.11 -13.83 -5.91
N ASP A 918 43.31 -14.02 -6.44
CA ASP A 918 43.87 -13.53 -7.69
C ASP A 918 43.24 -14.12 -8.98
N GLU A 919 43.52 -13.43 -10.09
CA GLU A 919 43.46 -13.83 -11.51
C GLU A 919 42.11 -14.03 -12.22
#